data_AF-A0A1N7IWT5-F1
#
_entry.id   AF-A0A1N7IWT5-F1
#
_cell.length_a   1.000
_cell.length_b   1.000
_cell.length_c   1.000
_cell.angle_alpha   90.00
_cell.angle_beta   90.00
_cell.angle_gamma   90.00
#
_symmetry.space_group_name_H-M   'P 1'
#
loop_
_entity.id
_entity.type
_entity.pdbx_description
1 polymer ?
#
loop_
_entity_poly.entity_id
_entity_poly.type
_entity_poly.pdbx_seq_one_letter_code
_entity_poly.pdbx_strand_id
1 'polypeptide(L)'
;MRFLTFRCCFCAINPSTVEVTFNQEVEGLDKSSFSVMTEDGTKQYVKSVSLDGDTATISFYEALETDTTYDIAITDGETTWETSLDYVLGDVAEIEADTSQTVAAGGMYDLTNLDYTVLDENGQDITEVTNVQFETTFDNDTNSTVDLSSATTGFVYVTATDEDGNEVRSERITLTAEAPEAAQITDYSVGESSLDFDADNYMQDTVVQLGEDNQFLNVDTLNQFGNDYSGDVKFESLDKSTALVDRNTGQITPIDEGTVPVKVTVDGEITTTVELEVVADAQLAEFDLSEDTVSVSDSVSAPTTVNFTARDQYEGKFTTLSESDIDVEVTSGTDLVEANLESYSNGEGTINVVGEEAGTATVTITSGDVEQELTVNVVEAGETEGYEVEGFETQLDKYADSDDDASTDTTMDVAVYPVDANGVKTGDEITNATYTVTKEDGTAVDGYNDVSVGTAIDADDLEADKDYTVSVEVGSFDVFEDTFSVVDTEPKPSVEITNSTISDENGNGYLDDELEELFTTYYAGQEDSADVEAISFQSDNTDVVDDYDGTFDGGDIVAKSQGEASIVIQSVTVDDDATSDNDTTADDFEATQVDVNELVNVVIDGEATVSDNSELTAALANDNVDTVNLENDITGDFTVSNDGVTINGNDSVLTGVLTLGTTNSGNTEAGVENINLNNLTLDGNSDGSSDVTNVVIGYSDKVTFDGVTFQNAEYGIKGQQYGTPSELTVVNSTFDGSYGIAQTEGTGFTQIENNTFTTSSAGIDLGTGVSIEDADDSIVDYLFDNNTFNTDSSRAVGDYTVSPTVTYDDDGNILGS
;
A
#
# COMPACT_ATOMS: atom_id res chain seq x y z
N MET A 1 18.91 7.91 -74.18
CA MET A 1 18.68 9.33 -74.55
C MET A 1 17.36 9.78 -73.91
N ARG A 2 17.44 10.31 -72.69
CA ARG A 2 16.47 11.25 -72.13
C ARG A 2 17.33 12.32 -71.46
N PHE A 3 17.54 13.41 -72.18
CA PHE A 3 17.93 14.66 -71.54
C PHE A 3 16.69 15.09 -70.73
N LEU A 4 16.79 15.06 -69.41
CA LEU A 4 16.05 16.01 -68.58
C LEU A 4 17.09 16.99 -68.04
N THR A 5 16.82 18.27 -68.22
CA THR A 5 17.52 19.37 -67.60
C THR A 5 17.21 19.30 -66.11
N PHE A 6 18.18 19.00 -65.26
CA PHE A 6 18.01 18.92 -63.80
C PHE A 6 18.26 20.29 -63.17
N ARG A 7 17.36 20.72 -62.29
CA ARG A 7 17.61 21.71 -61.23
C ARG A 7 17.54 20.91 -59.93
N CYS A 8 18.68 20.59 -59.33
CA CYS A 8 18.74 20.35 -57.89
C CYS A 8 18.49 21.73 -57.25
N CYS A 9 17.58 21.84 -56.29
CA CYS A 9 17.42 23.06 -55.51
C CYS A 9 18.12 22.81 -54.18
N PHE A 10 19.16 23.60 -53.89
CA PHE A 10 19.75 23.68 -52.56
C PHE A 10 19.23 24.93 -51.90
N CYS A 11 18.69 24.77 -50.71
CA CYS A 11 18.16 25.83 -49.88
C CYS A 11 18.83 25.73 -48.52
N ALA A 12 19.36 26.83 -47.99
CA ALA A 12 19.68 26.85 -46.57
C ALA A 12 18.39 26.91 -45.76
N ILE A 13 18.30 26.09 -44.72
CA ILE A 13 17.20 26.15 -43.74
C ILE A 13 17.63 27.08 -42.61
N ASN A 14 18.85 26.89 -42.11
CA ASN A 14 19.47 27.71 -41.07
C ASN A 14 21.00 27.68 -41.27
N PRO A 15 21.81 28.41 -40.47
CA PRO A 15 23.26 28.47 -40.67
C PRO A 15 23.97 27.13 -40.64
N SER A 16 23.39 26.06 -40.09
CA SER A 16 24.05 24.76 -40.02
C SER A 16 23.35 23.67 -40.84
N THR A 17 22.23 23.97 -41.49
CA THR A 17 21.37 22.97 -42.13
C THR A 17 20.90 23.42 -43.50
N VAL A 18 21.01 22.54 -44.48
CA VAL A 18 20.54 22.77 -45.85
C VAL A 18 19.60 21.66 -46.30
N GLU A 19 18.62 22.03 -47.11
CA GLU A 19 17.71 21.11 -47.78
C GLU A 19 18.14 20.93 -49.24
N VAL A 20 18.01 19.69 -49.71
CA VAL A 20 18.26 19.29 -51.09
C VAL A 20 17.05 18.58 -51.63
N THR A 21 16.41 19.17 -52.64
CA THR A 21 15.31 18.50 -53.34
C THR A 21 15.81 17.88 -54.65
N PHE A 22 15.58 16.58 -54.79
CA PHE A 22 15.77 15.78 -56.00
C PHE A 22 14.49 15.78 -56.83
N ASN A 23 14.59 15.50 -58.13
CA ASN A 23 13.39 15.45 -58.98
C ASN A 23 12.72 14.06 -59.02
N GLN A 24 13.32 13.09 -58.34
CA GLN A 24 12.90 11.71 -58.14
C GLN A 24 13.50 11.23 -56.83
N GLU A 25 12.84 10.27 -56.20
CA GLU A 25 13.30 9.57 -55.00
C GLU A 25 14.69 8.95 -55.21
N VAL A 26 15.54 9.02 -54.17
CA VAL A 26 16.91 8.49 -54.17
C VAL A 26 16.97 7.30 -53.20
N GLU A 27 17.62 6.19 -53.61
CA GLU A 27 17.54 4.92 -52.85
C GLU A 27 18.45 4.87 -51.62
N GLY A 28 19.41 5.80 -51.49
CA GLY A 28 20.22 5.93 -50.28
C GLY A 28 21.31 7.00 -50.40
N LEU A 29 21.31 7.95 -49.46
CA LEU A 29 22.35 8.95 -49.30
C LEU A 29 22.81 8.96 -47.84
N ASP A 30 24.12 8.99 -47.63
CA ASP A 30 24.73 9.13 -46.31
C ASP A 30 25.69 10.33 -46.29
N LYS A 31 26.25 10.66 -45.12
CA LYS A 31 27.22 11.77 -45.01
C LYS A 31 28.45 11.65 -45.93
N SER A 32 28.82 10.43 -46.34
CA SER A 32 29.96 10.19 -47.24
C SER A 32 29.63 10.46 -48.71
N SER A 33 28.33 10.51 -49.02
CA SER A 33 27.79 10.85 -50.34
C SER A 33 27.97 12.34 -50.68
N PHE A 34 28.28 13.19 -49.69
CA PHE A 34 28.41 14.63 -49.87
C PHE A 34 29.86 15.12 -49.70
N SER A 35 30.28 15.98 -50.62
CA SER A 35 31.51 16.76 -50.52
C SER A 35 31.18 18.22 -50.73
N VAL A 36 31.29 19.01 -49.66
CA VAL A 36 30.98 20.45 -49.64
C VAL A 36 32.27 21.23 -49.43
N MET A 37 32.56 22.18 -50.32
CA MET A 37 33.76 23.01 -50.28
C MET A 37 33.44 24.47 -50.60
N THR A 38 34.16 25.42 -50.02
CA THR A 38 34.11 26.84 -50.43
C THR A 38 34.94 27.09 -51.69
N GLU A 39 34.76 28.24 -52.34
CA GLU A 39 35.56 28.65 -53.53
C GLU A 39 37.08 28.63 -53.27
N ASP A 40 37.50 28.90 -52.03
CA ASP A 40 38.91 28.86 -51.59
C ASP A 40 39.44 27.43 -51.32
N GLY A 41 38.58 26.42 -51.43
CA GLY A 41 38.91 25.00 -51.24
C GLY A 41 38.87 24.53 -49.78
N THR A 42 38.27 25.30 -48.86
CA THR A 42 38.03 24.86 -47.48
C THR A 42 36.86 23.89 -47.44
N LYS A 43 37.01 22.76 -46.74
CA LYS A 43 35.98 21.72 -46.67
C LYS A 43 34.98 22.01 -45.54
N GLN A 44 33.68 21.99 -45.85
CA GLN A 44 32.60 21.97 -44.87
C GLN A 44 32.27 20.52 -44.50
N TYR A 45 32.26 20.17 -43.21
CA TYR A 45 32.03 18.80 -42.76
C TYR A 45 30.55 18.55 -42.45
N VAL A 46 29.99 17.52 -43.11
CA VAL A 46 28.62 17.04 -42.86
C VAL A 46 28.58 16.20 -41.57
N LYS A 47 27.69 16.58 -40.66
CA LYS A 47 27.38 15.90 -39.39
C LYS A 47 26.42 14.73 -39.62
N SER A 48 25.31 15.00 -40.28
CA SER A 48 24.24 14.04 -40.54
C SER A 48 23.52 14.35 -41.86
N VAL A 49 22.90 13.32 -42.42
CA VAL A 49 21.99 13.41 -43.56
C VAL A 49 20.73 12.65 -43.20
N SER A 50 19.57 13.29 -43.31
CA SER A 50 18.26 12.65 -43.21
C SER A 50 17.61 12.70 -44.58
N LEU A 51 17.09 11.57 -45.06
CA LEU A 51 16.46 11.46 -46.38
C LEU A 51 14.97 11.15 -46.19
N ASP A 52 14.11 11.96 -46.79
CA ASP A 52 12.67 11.77 -46.83
C ASP A 52 12.19 11.87 -48.29
N GLY A 53 11.98 10.71 -48.92
CA GLY A 53 11.53 10.60 -50.30
C GLY A 53 12.49 11.25 -51.31
N ASP A 54 12.06 12.37 -51.90
CA ASP A 54 12.84 13.16 -52.86
C ASP A 54 13.56 14.36 -52.22
N THR A 55 13.62 14.44 -50.88
CA THR A 55 14.28 15.53 -50.15
C THR A 55 15.33 14.98 -49.18
N ALA A 56 16.51 15.61 -49.11
CA ALA A 56 17.53 15.32 -48.10
C ALA A 56 17.87 16.58 -47.29
N THR A 57 17.86 16.44 -45.96
CA THR A 57 18.29 17.46 -45.00
C THR A 57 19.70 17.15 -44.54
N ILE A 58 20.61 18.09 -44.71
CA ILE A 58 22.04 17.94 -44.41
C ILE A 58 22.40 18.92 -43.31
N SER A 59 22.88 18.39 -42.18
CA SER A 59 23.40 19.22 -41.08
C SER A 59 24.92 19.21 -41.10
N PHE A 60 25.53 20.35 -40.81
CA PHE A 60 26.98 20.55 -40.75
C PHE A 60 27.47 20.62 -39.29
N TYR A 61 28.75 20.34 -39.08
CA TYR A 61 29.39 20.53 -37.77
C TYR A 61 29.67 22.00 -37.46
N GLU A 62 29.91 22.80 -38.50
CA GLU A 62 30.23 24.21 -38.42
C GLU A 62 29.13 24.99 -39.15
N ALA A 63 28.82 26.20 -38.69
CA ALA A 63 27.90 27.08 -39.40
C ALA A 63 28.49 27.53 -40.75
N LEU A 64 27.63 27.77 -41.73
CA LEU A 64 27.94 28.35 -43.02
C LEU A 64 28.25 29.84 -42.84
N GLU A 65 29.27 30.32 -43.54
CA GLU A 65 29.70 31.72 -43.52
C GLU A 65 28.92 32.52 -44.57
N THR A 66 28.28 33.62 -44.18
CA THR A 66 27.54 34.48 -45.12
C THR A 66 28.45 35.04 -46.23
N ASP A 67 27.87 35.43 -47.37
CA ASP A 67 28.55 35.87 -48.59
C ASP A 67 29.55 34.84 -49.16
N THR A 68 29.33 33.55 -48.89
CA THR A 68 30.21 32.45 -49.34
C THR A 68 29.48 31.50 -50.28
N THR A 69 30.11 31.18 -51.41
CA THR A 69 29.65 30.12 -52.31
C THR A 69 30.22 28.78 -51.89
N TYR A 70 29.33 27.80 -51.67
CA TYR A 70 29.65 26.42 -51.37
C TYR A 70 29.41 25.55 -52.60
N ASP A 71 30.47 24.98 -53.15
CA ASP A 71 30.42 23.94 -54.18
C ASP A 71 30.12 22.59 -53.54
N ILE A 72 29.07 21.93 -54.02
CA ILE A 72 28.51 20.71 -53.44
C ILE A 72 28.51 19.63 -54.49
N ALA A 73 29.26 18.56 -54.22
CA ALA A 73 29.25 17.33 -55.00
C ALA A 73 28.49 16.24 -54.23
N ILE A 74 27.43 15.71 -54.84
CA ILE A 74 26.64 14.59 -54.34
C ILE A 74 26.97 13.37 -55.18
N THR A 75 27.40 12.29 -54.55
CA THR A 75 27.74 11.03 -55.23
C THR A 75 26.83 9.91 -54.75
N ASP A 76 26.14 9.29 -55.69
CA ASP A 76 25.37 8.05 -55.49
C ASP A 76 25.80 7.02 -56.55
N GLY A 77 26.43 5.94 -56.08
CA GLY A 77 27.03 4.91 -56.94
C GLY A 77 28.10 5.47 -57.89
N GLU A 78 27.85 5.36 -59.21
CA GLU A 78 28.75 5.89 -60.26
C GLU A 78 28.37 7.31 -60.72
N THR A 79 27.31 7.90 -60.16
CA THR A 79 26.79 9.20 -60.58
C THR A 79 27.20 10.26 -59.58
N THR A 80 27.86 11.32 -60.07
CA THR A 80 28.15 12.52 -59.28
C THR A 80 27.39 13.71 -59.87
N TRP A 81 26.68 14.42 -59.02
CA TRP A 81 26.03 15.69 -59.33
C TRP A 81 26.78 16.82 -58.64
N GLU A 82 26.94 17.93 -59.35
CA GLU A 82 27.57 19.14 -58.82
C GLU A 82 26.57 20.28 -58.87
N THR A 83 26.51 21.04 -57.78
CA THR A 83 25.71 22.25 -57.63
C THR A 83 26.45 23.23 -56.73
N SER A 84 26.03 24.47 -56.71
CA SER A 84 26.55 25.46 -55.77
C SER A 84 25.41 26.06 -54.95
N LEU A 85 25.71 26.41 -53.71
CA LEU A 85 24.88 27.20 -52.82
C LEU A 85 25.60 28.51 -52.57
N ASP A 86 25.04 29.61 -53.08
CA ASP A 86 25.46 30.95 -52.66
C ASP A 86 24.77 31.24 -51.33
N TYR A 87 25.48 31.07 -50.22
CA TYR A 87 24.93 31.25 -48.89
C TYR A 87 25.05 32.72 -48.47
N VAL A 88 23.89 33.33 -48.21
CA VAL A 88 23.77 34.69 -47.70
C VAL A 88 22.81 34.61 -46.53
N LEU A 89 23.26 35.05 -45.36
CA LEU A 89 22.43 35.32 -44.21
C LEU A 89 21.80 36.70 -44.43
N GLY A 90 20.47 36.75 -44.56
CA GLY A 90 19.74 38.01 -44.66
C GLY A 90 19.50 38.66 -43.30
N ASP A 91 18.93 39.86 -43.35
CA ASP A 91 18.48 40.56 -42.15
C ASP A 91 17.17 39.99 -41.62
N VAL A 92 16.93 40.21 -40.32
CA VAL A 92 15.67 39.87 -39.66
C VAL A 92 14.50 40.48 -40.43
N ALA A 93 13.57 39.62 -40.89
CA ALA A 93 12.39 40.04 -41.63
C ALA A 93 11.09 39.68 -40.91
N GLU A 94 11.03 38.52 -40.27
CA GLU A 94 9.82 37.99 -39.62
C GLU A 94 10.18 37.23 -38.34
N ILE A 95 9.26 37.25 -37.37
CA ILE A 95 9.35 36.41 -36.16
C ILE A 95 8.04 35.64 -36.05
N GLU A 96 8.12 34.33 -36.23
CA GLU A 96 7.00 33.41 -36.08
C GLU A 96 6.98 32.85 -34.65
N ALA A 97 5.81 32.83 -34.03
CA ALA A 97 5.61 32.24 -32.71
C ALA A 97 4.14 31.85 -32.56
N ASP A 98 3.87 30.79 -31.80
CA ASP A 98 2.50 30.43 -31.47
C ASP A 98 1.85 31.52 -30.62
N THR A 99 0.64 31.93 -31.02
CA THR A 99 -0.09 33.02 -30.33
C THR A 99 -0.59 32.66 -28.94
N SER A 100 -0.46 31.40 -28.52
CA SER A 100 -0.78 30.90 -27.19
C SER A 100 0.25 29.86 -26.78
N GLN A 101 0.86 30.05 -25.62
CA GLN A 101 1.81 29.10 -25.03
C GLN A 101 1.52 28.96 -23.53
N THR A 102 1.67 27.75 -23.01
CA THR A 102 1.46 27.43 -21.59
C THR A 102 2.77 26.94 -21.00
N VAL A 103 3.09 27.41 -19.79
CA VAL A 103 4.33 27.08 -19.09
C VAL A 103 4.06 26.80 -17.60
N ALA A 104 4.99 26.09 -16.97
CA ALA A 104 4.90 25.79 -15.54
C ALA A 104 4.94 27.07 -14.69
N ALA A 105 3.96 27.22 -13.80
CA ALA A 105 4.02 28.17 -12.70
C ALA A 105 5.02 27.68 -11.63
N GLY A 106 5.57 28.61 -10.84
CA GLY A 106 6.44 28.23 -9.72
C GLY A 106 7.66 29.12 -9.49
N GLY A 107 7.81 30.22 -10.24
CA GLY A 107 8.85 31.20 -10.00
C GLY A 107 9.31 31.92 -11.26
N MET A 108 10.62 32.16 -11.36
CA MET A 108 11.21 32.89 -12.48
C MET A 108 11.31 32.02 -13.73
N TYR A 109 10.66 32.45 -14.81
CA TYR A 109 10.70 31.81 -16.12
C TYR A 109 11.57 32.62 -17.10
N ASP A 110 12.45 31.93 -17.83
CA ASP A 110 13.28 32.51 -18.89
C ASP A 110 12.52 32.52 -20.21
N LEU A 111 12.16 33.71 -20.70
CA LEU A 111 11.42 33.92 -21.94
C LEU A 111 12.21 33.48 -23.19
N THR A 112 13.52 33.24 -23.08
CA THR A 112 14.29 32.65 -24.18
C THR A 112 13.89 31.20 -24.47
N ASN A 113 13.21 30.53 -23.54
CA ASN A 113 12.64 29.19 -23.71
C ASN A 113 11.25 29.19 -24.36
N LEU A 114 10.70 30.35 -24.73
CA LEU A 114 9.47 30.40 -25.53
C LEU A 114 9.72 29.78 -26.91
N ASP A 115 8.70 29.14 -27.47
CA ASP A 115 8.77 28.62 -28.83
C ASP A 115 8.56 29.77 -29.83
N TYR A 116 9.64 30.18 -30.50
CA TYR A 116 9.62 31.15 -31.59
C TYR A 116 10.73 30.87 -32.61
N THR A 117 10.55 31.38 -33.82
CA THR A 117 11.53 31.30 -34.92
C THR A 117 11.72 32.68 -35.53
N VAL A 118 12.96 33.13 -35.66
CA VAL A 118 13.32 34.37 -36.34
C VAL A 118 13.74 34.02 -37.77
N LEU A 119 13.05 34.58 -38.75
CA LEU A 119 13.30 34.35 -40.17
C LEU A 119 13.95 35.58 -40.82
N ASP A 120 14.91 35.32 -41.70
CA ASP A 120 15.46 36.35 -42.58
C ASP A 120 14.54 36.65 -43.79
N GLU A 121 14.90 37.64 -44.60
CA GLU A 121 14.16 38.00 -45.82
C GLU A 121 14.06 36.88 -46.89
N ASN A 122 14.86 35.83 -46.75
CA ASN A 122 14.86 34.64 -47.61
C ASN A 122 14.07 33.47 -46.99
N GLY A 123 13.53 33.63 -45.79
CA GLY A 123 12.84 32.57 -45.03
C GLY A 123 13.78 31.57 -44.35
N GLN A 124 15.05 31.93 -44.13
CA GLN A 124 16.01 31.12 -43.37
C GLN A 124 15.84 31.39 -41.87
N ASP A 125 15.86 30.33 -41.07
CA ASP A 125 15.86 30.42 -39.61
C ASP A 125 17.23 30.90 -39.10
N ILE A 126 17.20 32.10 -38.51
CA ILE A 126 18.35 32.82 -37.96
C ILE A 126 18.22 33.02 -36.44
N THR A 127 17.37 32.23 -35.77
CA THR A 127 17.05 32.37 -34.34
C THR A 127 18.30 32.34 -33.46
N GLU A 128 19.17 31.33 -33.63
CA GLU A 128 20.37 31.14 -32.79
C GLU A 128 21.41 32.27 -32.91
N VAL A 129 21.40 33.00 -34.03
CA VAL A 129 22.38 34.07 -34.33
C VAL A 129 21.80 35.47 -34.12
N THR A 130 20.51 35.58 -33.82
CA THR A 130 19.81 36.85 -33.63
C THR A 130 19.70 37.19 -32.15
N ASN A 131 20.06 38.43 -31.79
CA ASN A 131 19.84 38.94 -30.44
C ASN A 131 18.41 39.47 -30.30
N VAL A 132 17.54 38.71 -29.65
CA VAL A 132 16.14 39.09 -29.40
C VAL A 132 15.96 39.82 -28.06
N GLN A 133 14.86 40.55 -27.93
CA GLN A 133 14.37 41.17 -26.69
C GLN A 133 12.89 40.83 -26.51
N PHE A 134 12.43 40.86 -25.26
CA PHE A 134 11.05 40.54 -24.93
C PHE A 134 10.31 41.74 -24.34
N GLU A 135 9.15 42.06 -24.89
CA GLU A 135 8.19 42.96 -24.27
C GLU A 135 7.09 42.15 -23.60
N THR A 136 6.80 42.43 -22.34
CA THR A 136 5.89 41.61 -21.54
C THR A 136 4.99 42.44 -20.65
N THR A 137 3.80 41.93 -20.33
CA THR A 137 2.92 42.50 -19.30
C THR A 137 3.23 42.01 -17.88
N PHE A 138 4.10 41.01 -17.73
CA PHE A 138 4.58 40.54 -16.43
C PHE A 138 5.62 41.49 -15.84
N ASP A 139 5.77 41.49 -14.51
CA ASP A 139 6.90 42.15 -13.87
C ASP A 139 8.20 41.43 -14.28
N ASN A 140 9.14 42.19 -14.84
CA ASN A 140 10.35 41.66 -15.48
C ASN A 140 11.60 42.20 -14.78
N ASP A 141 12.46 41.29 -14.31
CA ASP A 141 13.67 41.62 -13.54
C ASP A 141 14.90 41.88 -14.43
N THR A 142 15.00 41.23 -15.61
CA THR A 142 16.23 41.27 -16.44
C THR A 142 16.03 41.33 -17.96
N ASN A 143 14.88 41.82 -18.46
CA ASN A 143 14.48 41.88 -19.87
C ASN A 143 14.33 40.51 -20.59
N SER A 144 14.60 39.40 -19.90
CA SER A 144 14.45 38.02 -20.42
C SER A 144 13.83 37.07 -19.40
N THR A 145 13.61 37.50 -18.16
CA THR A 145 13.06 36.65 -17.09
C THR A 145 11.84 37.29 -16.45
N VAL A 146 10.77 36.53 -16.30
CA VAL A 146 9.50 36.99 -15.69
C VAL A 146 9.12 36.12 -14.49
N ASP A 147 8.49 36.73 -13.49
CA ASP A 147 7.97 35.99 -12.33
C ASP A 147 6.56 35.44 -12.63
N LEU A 148 6.44 34.11 -12.65
CA LEU A 148 5.20 33.36 -12.86
C LEU A 148 4.78 32.59 -11.58
N SER A 149 5.10 33.13 -10.40
CA SER A 149 4.78 32.52 -9.10
C SER A 149 3.29 32.43 -8.76
N SER A 150 2.43 33.20 -9.42
CA SER A 150 0.98 33.04 -9.35
C SER A 150 0.46 32.61 -10.71
N ALA A 151 -0.42 31.61 -10.76
CA ALA A 151 -1.07 31.17 -11.99
C ALA A 151 -1.73 32.38 -12.68
N THR A 152 -1.06 32.92 -13.69
CA THR A 152 -1.35 34.22 -14.29
C THR A 152 -1.25 34.12 -15.79
N THR A 153 -2.15 34.83 -16.47
CA THR A 153 -2.09 35.00 -17.92
C THR A 153 -1.60 36.40 -18.24
N GLY A 154 -0.62 36.47 -19.13
CA GLY A 154 -0.06 37.72 -19.62
C GLY A 154 0.18 37.67 -21.12
N PHE A 155 0.81 38.72 -21.62
CA PHE A 155 1.14 38.84 -23.04
C PHE A 155 2.61 39.12 -23.21
N VAL A 156 3.23 38.43 -24.16
CA VAL A 156 4.63 38.59 -24.54
C VAL A 156 4.71 38.92 -26.04
N TYR A 157 5.70 39.72 -26.40
CA TYR A 157 6.17 39.85 -27.77
C TYR A 157 7.66 39.62 -27.81
N VAL A 158 8.10 38.79 -28.75
CA VAL A 158 9.50 38.70 -29.17
C VAL A 158 9.78 39.81 -30.17
N THR A 159 10.86 40.54 -29.95
CA THR A 159 11.31 41.67 -30.78
C THR A 159 12.77 41.49 -31.16
N ALA A 160 13.14 41.90 -32.37
CA ALA A 160 14.50 41.96 -32.85
C ALA A 160 14.69 43.25 -33.66
N THR A 161 15.94 43.62 -33.96
CA THR A 161 16.26 44.82 -34.74
C THR A 161 16.94 44.41 -36.04
N ASP A 162 16.43 44.92 -37.16
CA ASP A 162 17.08 44.74 -38.46
C ASP A 162 18.39 45.59 -38.58
N GLU A 163 19.19 45.39 -39.63
CA GLU A 163 20.44 46.16 -39.80
C GLU A 163 20.21 47.67 -39.98
N ASP A 164 19.03 48.09 -40.45
CA ASP A 164 18.63 49.48 -40.61
C ASP A 164 18.19 50.14 -39.29
N GLY A 165 18.08 49.36 -38.21
CA GLY A 165 17.68 49.81 -36.89
C GLY A 165 16.17 49.85 -36.66
N ASN A 166 15.36 49.23 -37.52
CA ASN A 166 13.92 49.09 -37.33
C ASN A 166 13.61 47.85 -36.48
N GLU A 167 12.57 47.96 -35.65
CA GLU A 167 12.09 46.86 -34.82
C GLU A 167 11.19 45.92 -35.63
N VAL A 168 11.54 44.64 -35.66
CA VAL A 168 10.71 43.53 -36.14
C VAL A 168 10.08 42.86 -34.92
N ARG A 169 8.78 42.59 -34.98
CA ARG A 169 7.99 42.12 -33.83
C ARG A 169 7.11 40.96 -34.24
N SER A 170 7.09 39.93 -33.40
CA SER A 170 6.17 38.79 -33.49
C SER A 170 4.70 39.19 -33.34
N GLU A 171 3.78 38.28 -33.67
CA GLU A 171 2.41 38.39 -33.18
C GLU A 171 2.36 38.36 -31.64
N ARG A 172 1.26 38.84 -31.06
CA ARG A 172 1.11 38.83 -29.61
C ARG A 172 0.95 37.40 -29.10
N ILE A 173 1.86 36.96 -28.25
CA ILE A 173 1.80 35.66 -27.57
C ILE A 173 1.00 35.84 -26.28
N THR A 174 -0.05 35.05 -26.08
CA THR A 174 -0.67 34.86 -24.78
C THR A 174 0.11 33.78 -24.04
N LEU A 175 0.75 34.16 -22.93
CA LEU A 175 1.49 33.24 -22.07
C LEU A 175 0.65 32.97 -20.82
N THR A 176 0.32 31.71 -20.58
CA THR A 176 -0.43 31.25 -19.41
C THR A 176 0.49 30.42 -18.51
N ALA A 177 0.59 30.80 -17.24
CA ALA A 177 1.25 30.00 -16.23
C ALA A 177 0.21 29.12 -15.51
N GLU A 178 0.41 27.81 -15.54
CA GLU A 178 -0.46 26.82 -14.90
C GLU A 178 0.33 26.02 -13.86
N ALA A 179 -0.33 25.59 -12.79
CA ALA A 179 0.30 24.71 -11.81
C ALA A 179 0.63 23.37 -12.47
N PRO A 180 1.77 22.73 -12.14
CA PRO A 180 2.03 21.37 -12.56
C PRO A 180 0.92 20.44 -12.07
N GLU A 181 0.36 19.66 -12.98
CA GLU A 181 -0.64 18.63 -12.70
C GLU A 181 -0.18 17.35 -13.38
N ALA A 182 -0.49 16.19 -12.80
CA ALA A 182 -0.19 14.91 -13.42
C ALA A 182 -0.73 14.88 -14.85
N ALA A 183 0.07 14.40 -15.81
CA ALA A 183 -0.36 14.26 -17.21
C ALA A 183 -0.16 12.85 -17.76
N GLN A 184 0.83 12.12 -17.25
CA GLN A 184 1.14 10.78 -17.72
C GLN A 184 1.80 9.94 -16.63
N ILE A 185 1.44 8.66 -16.56
CA ILE A 185 2.25 7.62 -15.92
C ILE A 185 3.19 7.08 -17.00
N THR A 186 4.50 7.24 -16.81
CA THR A 186 5.54 6.93 -17.80
C THR A 186 6.05 5.51 -17.65
N ASP A 187 6.23 5.05 -16.42
CA ASP A 187 6.71 3.71 -16.09
C ASP A 187 6.15 3.21 -14.75
N TYR A 188 6.34 1.93 -14.47
CA TYR A 188 5.98 1.30 -13.19
C TYR A 188 6.90 0.12 -12.89
N SER A 189 7.09 -0.20 -11.61
CA SER A 189 7.92 -1.36 -11.23
C SER A 189 7.58 -1.84 -9.83
N VAL A 190 7.75 -3.14 -9.60
CA VAL A 190 7.81 -3.74 -8.26
C VAL A 190 9.21 -3.52 -7.68
N GLY A 191 9.30 -3.26 -6.38
CA GLY A 191 10.57 -3.13 -5.66
C GLY A 191 10.37 -2.68 -4.21
N GLU A 192 11.39 -2.04 -3.63
CA GLU A 192 11.26 -1.40 -2.30
C GLU A 192 10.24 -0.25 -2.33
N SER A 193 9.85 0.26 -1.17
CA SER A 193 8.88 1.37 -1.00
C SER A 193 9.19 2.67 -1.78
N SER A 194 10.38 2.81 -2.37
CA SER A 194 10.72 3.90 -3.29
C SER A 194 11.75 3.44 -4.32
N LEU A 195 11.53 3.78 -5.60
CA LEU A 195 12.45 3.46 -6.71
C LEU A 195 12.97 4.72 -7.42
N ASP A 196 14.20 4.63 -7.92
CA ASP A 196 14.83 5.65 -8.78
C ASP A 196 14.77 5.20 -10.24
N PHE A 197 13.77 5.69 -10.97
CA PHE A 197 13.53 5.36 -12.38
C PHE A 197 14.59 5.97 -13.32
N ASP A 198 15.35 6.97 -12.87
CA ASP A 198 16.40 7.63 -13.65
C ASP A 198 17.77 6.94 -13.51
N ALA A 199 17.88 5.89 -12.70
CA ALA A 199 19.14 5.19 -12.48
C ALA A 199 19.65 4.55 -13.79
N ASP A 200 20.94 4.73 -14.11
CA ASP A 200 21.58 4.17 -15.32
C ASP A 200 21.43 2.65 -15.47
N ASN A 201 21.20 1.94 -14.36
CA ASN A 201 21.04 0.49 -14.27
C ASN A 201 19.59 0.05 -13.95
N TYR A 202 18.63 0.97 -13.98
CA TYR A 202 17.23 0.66 -13.78
C TYR A 202 16.74 -0.33 -14.85
N MET A 203 16.01 -1.34 -14.39
CA MET A 203 15.27 -2.27 -15.22
C MET A 203 13.90 -2.46 -14.56
N GLN A 204 12.84 -2.27 -15.34
CA GLN A 204 11.49 -2.54 -14.89
C GLN A 204 11.36 -4.01 -14.45
N ASP A 205 10.80 -4.19 -13.27
CA ASP A 205 10.37 -5.48 -12.73
C ASP A 205 8.87 -5.46 -12.48
N THR A 206 8.19 -6.54 -12.83
CA THR A 206 6.74 -6.71 -12.65
C THR A 206 6.40 -8.01 -11.94
N VAL A 207 7.42 -8.72 -11.46
CA VAL A 207 7.26 -9.99 -10.76
C VAL A 207 7.09 -9.73 -9.28
N VAL A 208 6.13 -10.42 -8.69
CA VAL A 208 5.87 -10.46 -7.26
C VAL A 208 6.05 -11.91 -6.82
N GLN A 209 6.83 -12.13 -5.77
CA GLN A 209 7.11 -13.48 -5.28
C GLN A 209 6.21 -13.76 -4.07
N LEU A 210 5.56 -14.93 -4.04
CA LEU A 210 4.90 -15.40 -2.81
C LEU A 210 5.94 -15.54 -1.68
N GLY A 211 5.53 -15.33 -0.43
CA GLY A 211 6.40 -15.47 0.75
C GLY A 211 7.38 -14.31 0.99
N GLU A 212 7.59 -13.44 0.00
CA GLU A 212 8.47 -12.27 0.14
C GLU A 212 7.72 -11.05 0.68
N ASP A 213 8.22 -10.50 1.79
CA ASP A 213 7.73 -9.26 2.39
C ASP A 213 8.32 -8.01 1.71
N ASN A 214 7.69 -6.84 1.92
CA ASN A 214 8.19 -5.53 1.49
C ASN A 214 8.28 -5.33 -0.04
N GLN A 215 7.36 -5.93 -0.79
CA GLN A 215 7.20 -5.69 -2.22
C GLN A 215 6.20 -4.55 -2.45
N PHE A 216 6.60 -3.51 -3.18
CA PHE A 216 5.78 -2.32 -3.44
C PHE A 216 5.67 -2.03 -4.93
N LEU A 217 4.46 -1.72 -5.40
CA LEU A 217 4.22 -1.17 -6.73
C LEU A 217 4.52 0.33 -6.73
N ASN A 218 5.57 0.71 -7.45
CA ASN A 218 5.97 2.10 -7.64
C ASN A 218 5.61 2.55 -9.06
N VAL A 219 5.33 3.85 -9.22
CA VAL A 219 5.05 4.46 -10.52
C VAL A 219 5.86 5.73 -10.75
N ASP A 220 6.27 5.92 -12.00
CA ASP A 220 6.90 7.15 -12.47
C ASP A 220 5.86 8.00 -13.20
N THR A 221 5.86 9.31 -12.94
CA THR A 221 4.84 10.22 -13.48
C THR A 221 5.44 11.52 -13.96
N LEU A 222 4.92 12.01 -15.09
CA LEU A 222 5.25 13.32 -15.64
C LEU A 222 4.04 14.25 -15.55
N ASN A 223 4.34 15.53 -15.35
CA ASN A 223 3.36 16.61 -15.49
C ASN A 223 3.13 16.97 -16.96
N GLN A 224 2.18 17.88 -17.22
CA GLN A 224 1.80 18.32 -18.57
C GLN A 224 2.92 19.03 -19.34
N PHE A 225 4.01 19.38 -18.67
CA PHE A 225 5.20 19.99 -19.24
C PHE A 225 6.34 19.00 -19.47
N GLY A 226 6.13 17.71 -19.19
CA GLY A 226 7.12 16.64 -19.38
C GLY A 226 8.23 16.61 -18.33
N ASN A 227 8.01 17.19 -17.14
CA ASN A 227 8.92 17.04 -16.00
C ASN A 227 8.31 16.11 -14.95
N ASP A 228 9.15 15.50 -14.12
CA ASP A 228 8.76 14.60 -13.04
C ASP A 228 7.72 15.25 -12.12
N TYR A 229 6.77 14.42 -11.70
CA TYR A 229 5.65 14.82 -10.89
C TYR A 229 5.48 13.89 -9.69
N SER A 230 5.04 14.46 -8.57
CA SER A 230 4.72 13.72 -7.35
C SER A 230 3.36 14.21 -6.87
N GLY A 231 2.38 13.31 -6.89
CA GLY A 231 1.01 13.54 -6.46
C GLY A 231 0.52 12.40 -5.57
N ASP A 232 -0.76 12.43 -5.22
CA ASP A 232 -1.40 11.33 -4.49
C ASP A 232 -1.66 10.17 -5.45
N VAL A 233 -1.09 9.01 -5.16
CA VAL A 233 -1.22 7.80 -5.98
C VAL A 233 -2.08 6.80 -5.22
N LYS A 234 -3.13 6.31 -5.88
CA LYS A 234 -3.99 5.25 -5.37
C LYS A 234 -3.85 3.99 -6.21
N PHE A 235 -3.78 2.85 -5.54
CA PHE A 235 -3.70 1.53 -6.14
C PHE A 235 -5.01 0.77 -5.91
N GLU A 236 -5.33 -0.19 -6.75
CA GLU A 236 -6.50 -1.06 -6.57
C GLU A 236 -6.23 -2.37 -7.30
N SER A 237 -6.03 -3.46 -6.55
CA SER A 237 -5.99 -4.80 -7.14
C SER A 237 -7.36 -5.16 -7.70
N LEU A 238 -7.42 -5.50 -8.99
CA LEU A 238 -8.66 -5.91 -9.65
C LEU A 238 -8.90 -7.43 -9.56
N ASP A 239 -7.88 -8.20 -9.17
CA ASP A 239 -7.99 -9.61 -8.79
C ASP A 239 -7.36 -9.84 -7.42
N LYS A 240 -8.20 -9.67 -6.40
CA LYS A 240 -7.79 -9.80 -4.99
C LYS A 240 -7.46 -11.23 -4.60
N SER A 241 -7.83 -12.24 -5.40
CA SER A 241 -7.50 -13.65 -5.10
C SER A 241 -6.04 -13.99 -5.41
N THR A 242 -5.38 -13.22 -6.28
CA THR A 242 -3.97 -13.42 -6.63
C THR A 242 -3.05 -12.57 -5.75
N ALA A 243 -3.40 -11.30 -5.54
CA ALA A 243 -2.69 -10.43 -4.61
C ALA A 243 -3.55 -9.23 -4.17
N LEU A 244 -3.31 -8.75 -2.95
CA LEU A 244 -3.75 -7.44 -2.51
C LEU A 244 -2.67 -6.40 -2.82
N VAL A 245 -3.11 -5.19 -3.12
CA VAL A 245 -2.22 -4.02 -3.19
C VAL A 245 -2.84 -2.95 -2.32
N ASP A 246 -2.13 -2.53 -1.27
CA ASP A 246 -2.60 -1.47 -0.37
C ASP A 246 -2.83 -0.19 -1.18
N ARG A 247 -4.04 0.36 -1.02
CA ARG A 247 -4.54 1.46 -1.86
C ARG A 247 -3.72 2.73 -1.75
N ASN A 248 -2.92 2.92 -0.71
CA ASN A 248 -2.22 4.16 -0.42
C ASN A 248 -0.70 4.05 -0.59
N THR A 249 -0.13 2.94 -0.16
CA THR A 249 1.31 2.71 -0.13
C THR A 249 1.81 1.95 -1.35
N GLY A 250 0.93 1.19 -2.02
CA GLY A 250 1.30 0.28 -3.09
C GLY A 250 1.97 -1.00 -2.59
N GLN A 251 1.98 -1.27 -1.26
CA GLN A 251 2.46 -2.53 -0.71
C GLN A 251 1.66 -3.70 -1.28
N ILE A 252 2.35 -4.75 -1.70
CA ILE A 252 1.76 -5.91 -2.36
C ILE A 252 1.79 -7.08 -1.39
N THR A 253 0.62 -7.68 -1.16
CA THR A 253 0.47 -8.94 -0.41
C THR A 253 0.09 -10.04 -1.40
N PRO A 254 1.04 -10.89 -1.82
CA PRO A 254 0.75 -11.98 -2.73
C PRO A 254 -0.02 -13.09 -2.00
N ILE A 255 -0.99 -13.70 -2.70
CA ILE A 255 -1.90 -14.73 -2.15
C ILE A 255 -1.76 -16.04 -2.93
N ASP A 256 -1.87 -15.97 -4.26
CA ASP A 256 -1.80 -17.12 -5.15
C ASP A 256 -0.99 -16.78 -6.41
N GLU A 257 -0.39 -17.80 -7.03
CA GLU A 257 0.29 -17.65 -8.32
C GLU A 257 -0.68 -17.20 -9.42
N GLY A 258 -0.24 -16.29 -10.29
CA GLY A 258 -1.03 -15.83 -11.42
C GLY A 258 -0.68 -14.43 -11.88
N THR A 259 -1.58 -13.81 -12.62
CA THR A 259 -1.44 -12.43 -13.09
C THR A 259 -2.48 -11.57 -12.42
N VAL A 260 -2.06 -10.49 -11.77
CA VAL A 260 -2.94 -9.53 -11.10
C VAL A 260 -2.94 -8.20 -11.84
N PRO A 261 -4.08 -7.75 -12.40
CA PRO A 261 -4.20 -6.42 -12.93
C PRO A 261 -4.42 -5.42 -11.78
N VAL A 262 -3.58 -4.40 -11.70
CA VAL A 262 -3.65 -3.34 -10.69
C VAL A 262 -3.99 -2.02 -11.36
N LYS A 263 -5.06 -1.38 -10.92
CA LYS A 263 -5.43 -0.05 -11.38
C LYS A 263 -4.69 0.99 -10.54
N VAL A 264 -3.95 1.86 -11.21
CA VAL A 264 -3.24 3.00 -10.62
C VAL A 264 -3.97 4.27 -10.99
N THR A 265 -4.25 5.12 -9.99
CA THR A 265 -4.86 6.44 -10.18
C THR A 265 -4.02 7.53 -9.53
N VAL A 266 -3.68 8.58 -10.27
CA VAL A 266 -2.90 9.73 -9.77
C VAL A 266 -3.80 10.96 -9.68
N ASP A 267 -3.83 11.59 -8.50
CA ASP A 267 -4.65 12.75 -8.13
C ASP A 267 -6.16 12.60 -8.47
N GLY A 268 -6.65 11.36 -8.58
CA GLY A 268 -8.03 11.06 -8.95
C GLY A 268 -8.39 11.29 -10.42
N GLU A 269 -7.45 11.73 -11.27
CA GLU A 269 -7.73 12.12 -12.65
C GLU A 269 -7.16 11.14 -13.68
N ILE A 270 -5.89 10.76 -13.51
CA ILE A 270 -5.20 9.87 -14.45
C ILE A 270 -5.29 8.45 -13.96
N THR A 271 -5.80 7.56 -14.80
CA THR A 271 -5.90 6.14 -14.48
C THR A 271 -5.28 5.27 -15.57
N THR A 272 -4.44 4.33 -15.15
CA THR A 272 -3.87 3.27 -15.98
C THR A 272 -4.01 1.94 -15.24
N THR A 273 -4.16 0.84 -15.97
CA THR A 273 -4.06 -0.51 -15.40
C THR A 273 -2.74 -1.13 -15.80
N VAL A 274 -1.99 -1.61 -14.82
CA VAL A 274 -0.74 -2.35 -14.98
C VAL A 274 -0.98 -3.82 -14.65
N GLU A 275 -0.15 -4.72 -15.16
CA GLU A 275 -0.25 -6.16 -14.89
C GLU A 275 1.01 -6.58 -14.15
N LEU A 276 0.83 -7.26 -13.02
CA LEU A 276 1.91 -7.90 -12.24
C LEU A 276 1.77 -9.41 -12.35
N GLU A 277 2.88 -10.12 -12.28
CA GLU A 277 2.94 -11.58 -12.29
C GLU A 277 3.34 -12.06 -10.89
N VAL A 278 2.42 -12.71 -10.19
CA VAL A 278 2.70 -13.40 -8.94
C VAL A 278 3.21 -14.80 -9.28
N VAL A 279 4.41 -15.09 -8.84
CA VAL A 279 5.07 -16.39 -9.07
C VAL A 279 5.17 -17.18 -7.76
N ALA A 280 5.36 -18.49 -7.88
CA ALA A 280 5.62 -19.36 -6.73
C ALA A 280 6.68 -18.75 -5.82
N ASP A 281 6.51 -19.04 -4.53
CA ASP A 281 7.55 -18.83 -3.53
C ASP A 281 8.86 -19.47 -4.04
N ALA A 282 9.97 -18.88 -3.66
CA ALA A 282 11.27 -19.44 -3.98
C ALA A 282 11.30 -20.89 -3.43
N GLN A 283 11.64 -21.83 -4.29
CA GLN A 283 11.81 -23.23 -3.93
C GLN A 283 13.17 -23.66 -4.44
N LEU A 284 13.85 -24.51 -3.66
CA LEU A 284 15.09 -25.12 -4.12
C LEU A 284 14.85 -25.83 -5.46
N ALA A 285 15.61 -25.44 -6.48
CA ALA A 285 15.51 -26.02 -7.82
C ALA A 285 16.76 -26.82 -8.20
N GLU A 286 17.95 -26.35 -7.80
CA GLU A 286 19.21 -27.05 -8.07
C GLU A 286 20.30 -26.71 -7.05
N PHE A 287 21.31 -27.57 -6.98
CA PHE A 287 22.59 -27.28 -6.38
C PHE A 287 23.64 -27.02 -7.48
N ASP A 288 24.13 -25.78 -7.57
CA ASP A 288 25.16 -25.38 -8.52
C ASP A 288 26.56 -25.61 -7.90
N LEU A 289 27.24 -26.68 -8.34
CA LEU A 289 28.57 -27.06 -7.84
C LEU A 289 29.67 -26.18 -8.44
N SER A 290 30.63 -25.79 -7.59
CA SER A 290 31.84 -25.10 -8.06
C SER A 290 32.72 -25.97 -8.97
N GLU A 291 32.69 -27.29 -8.80
CA GLU A 291 33.36 -28.30 -9.65
C GLU A 291 32.58 -29.63 -9.67
N ASP A 292 32.28 -30.19 -10.85
CA ASP A 292 31.51 -31.46 -10.99
C ASP A 292 32.36 -32.74 -10.72
N THR A 293 33.67 -32.60 -10.50
CA THR A 293 34.58 -33.74 -10.31
C THR A 293 35.77 -33.38 -9.45
N VAL A 294 36.05 -34.20 -8.44
CA VAL A 294 37.17 -34.03 -7.50
C VAL A 294 38.03 -35.31 -7.40
N SER A 295 39.25 -35.20 -6.86
CA SER A 295 40.16 -36.33 -6.64
C SER A 295 40.70 -36.32 -5.21
N VAL A 296 40.52 -37.42 -4.49
CA VAL A 296 40.83 -37.56 -3.05
C VAL A 296 41.72 -38.78 -2.81
N SER A 297 42.51 -38.77 -1.74
CA SER A 297 43.44 -39.86 -1.43
C SER A 297 42.81 -40.82 -0.45
N ASP A 298 43.21 -42.07 -0.61
CA ASP A 298 42.83 -43.27 0.13
C ASP A 298 43.48 -43.37 1.53
N SER A 299 44.31 -42.37 1.79
CA SER A 299 45.48 -42.39 2.67
C SER A 299 45.61 -41.10 3.46
N VAL A 300 44.67 -40.17 3.28
CA VAL A 300 44.56 -38.87 3.96
C VAL A 300 43.12 -38.65 4.47
N SER A 301 42.89 -38.68 5.79
CA SER A 301 41.56 -38.46 6.40
C SER A 301 41.10 -36.99 6.36
N ALA A 302 41.97 -36.07 5.88
CA ALA A 302 41.65 -34.66 5.71
C ALA A 302 40.82 -34.44 4.42
N PRO A 303 39.63 -33.81 4.51
CA PRO A 303 38.70 -33.72 3.40
C PRO A 303 39.12 -32.71 2.34
N THR A 304 38.66 -32.93 1.11
CA THR A 304 38.70 -31.95 0.03
C THR A 304 37.34 -31.27 -0.07
N THR A 305 37.32 -29.93 0.04
CA THR A 305 36.11 -29.11 0.03
C THR A 305 35.63 -28.83 -1.39
N VAL A 306 34.34 -29.00 -1.66
CA VAL A 306 33.67 -28.59 -2.88
C VAL A 306 32.51 -27.68 -2.51
N ASN A 307 32.57 -26.42 -2.93
CA ASN A 307 31.50 -25.46 -2.64
C ASN A 307 30.34 -25.68 -3.61
N PHE A 308 29.11 -25.41 -3.17
CA PHE A 308 27.93 -25.35 -4.00
C PHE A 308 27.05 -24.16 -3.61
N THR A 309 26.14 -23.77 -4.50
CA THR A 309 25.12 -22.76 -4.24
C THR A 309 23.76 -23.39 -4.46
N ALA A 310 22.89 -23.33 -3.46
CA ALA A 310 21.49 -23.66 -3.63
C ALA A 310 20.81 -22.54 -4.42
N ARG A 311 20.26 -22.91 -5.57
CA ARG A 311 19.54 -21.97 -6.42
C ARG A 311 18.06 -22.26 -6.37
N ASP A 312 17.29 -21.18 -6.35
CA ASP A 312 15.87 -21.27 -6.60
C ASP A 312 15.60 -21.46 -8.10
N GLN A 313 14.33 -21.69 -8.44
CA GLN A 313 13.87 -21.84 -9.82
C GLN A 313 14.06 -20.58 -10.68
N TYR A 314 14.42 -19.45 -10.08
CA TYR A 314 14.68 -18.16 -10.72
C TYR A 314 16.18 -17.84 -10.85
N GLU A 315 17.04 -18.84 -10.62
CA GLU A 315 18.51 -18.75 -10.65
C GLU A 315 19.12 -17.88 -9.53
N GLY A 316 18.29 -17.38 -8.60
CA GLY A 316 18.66 -16.65 -7.40
C GLY A 316 19.32 -17.56 -6.35
N LYS A 317 19.83 -16.97 -5.27
CA LYS A 317 20.32 -17.77 -4.13
C LYS A 317 19.13 -18.11 -3.25
N PHE A 318 18.92 -19.40 -2.99
CA PHE A 318 17.84 -19.85 -2.13
C PHE A 318 18.26 -19.83 -0.66
N THR A 319 17.86 -18.80 0.09
CA THR A 319 18.38 -18.54 1.44
C THR A 319 17.53 -19.09 2.59
N THR A 320 16.32 -19.58 2.30
CA THR A 320 15.38 -20.11 3.30
C THR A 320 15.60 -21.59 3.61
N LEU A 321 16.30 -22.31 2.75
CA LEU A 321 16.78 -23.67 3.03
C LEU A 321 17.67 -23.65 4.27
N SER A 322 17.48 -24.59 5.18
CA SER A 322 18.34 -24.74 6.35
C SER A 322 19.41 -25.79 6.06
N GLU A 323 20.53 -25.77 6.79
CA GLU A 323 21.60 -26.76 6.61
C GLU A 323 21.08 -28.20 6.84
N SER A 324 20.08 -28.33 7.71
CA SER A 324 19.32 -29.55 8.00
C SER A 324 18.72 -30.26 6.79
N ASP A 325 18.37 -29.49 5.77
CA ASP A 325 17.52 -29.97 4.69
C ASP A 325 18.34 -30.63 3.58
N ILE A 326 19.67 -30.69 3.71
CA ILE A 326 20.62 -31.11 2.68
C ILE A 326 21.37 -32.38 3.12
N ASP A 327 21.07 -33.49 2.46
CA ASP A 327 21.75 -34.78 2.62
C ASP A 327 22.84 -34.96 1.55
N VAL A 328 23.91 -35.69 1.87
CA VAL A 328 25.04 -35.96 0.97
C VAL A 328 25.39 -37.45 1.04
N GLU A 329 24.90 -38.25 0.09
CA GLU A 329 25.08 -39.70 0.07
C GLU A 329 26.08 -40.16 -1.00
N VAL A 330 26.90 -41.17 -0.68
CA VAL A 330 27.73 -41.88 -1.67
C VAL A 330 26.89 -42.93 -2.41
N THR A 331 26.28 -42.57 -3.52
CA THR A 331 25.33 -43.46 -4.23
C THR A 331 26.00 -44.61 -5.03
N SER A 332 27.31 -44.50 -5.33
CA SER A 332 28.07 -45.56 -6.00
C SER A 332 29.51 -45.59 -5.53
N GLY A 333 30.03 -46.76 -5.15
CA GLY A 333 31.38 -46.90 -4.61
C GLY A 333 31.44 -46.49 -3.13
N THR A 334 30.46 -46.90 -2.33
CA THR A 334 30.38 -46.70 -0.87
C THR A 334 31.54 -47.33 -0.10
N ASP A 335 32.24 -48.30 -0.71
CA ASP A 335 33.51 -48.86 -0.23
C ASP A 335 34.73 -48.03 -0.68
N LEU A 336 34.51 -46.91 -1.39
CA LEU A 336 35.53 -46.13 -2.08
C LEU A 336 35.58 -44.62 -1.74
N VAL A 337 34.59 -43.99 -1.09
CA VAL A 337 34.65 -42.60 -0.54
C VAL A 337 33.72 -42.43 0.65
N GLU A 338 34.00 -41.42 1.47
CA GLU A 338 33.10 -40.83 2.48
C GLU A 338 32.93 -39.35 2.14
N ALA A 339 31.71 -38.83 2.15
CA ALA A 339 31.43 -37.42 1.86
C ALA A 339 30.31 -36.91 2.75
N ASN A 340 30.43 -35.68 3.24
CA ASN A 340 29.46 -35.05 4.13
C ASN A 340 29.40 -33.52 3.91
N LEU A 341 28.29 -32.89 4.30
CA LEU A 341 28.14 -31.44 4.29
C LEU A 341 29.02 -30.81 5.39
N GLU A 342 29.76 -29.73 5.09
CA GLU A 342 30.66 -29.03 6.01
C GLU A 342 30.04 -27.75 6.61
N SER A 343 29.28 -27.03 5.80
CA SER A 343 28.56 -25.83 6.22
C SER A 343 27.55 -25.47 5.14
N TYR A 344 26.45 -24.85 5.55
CA TYR A 344 25.52 -24.20 4.63
C TYR A 344 24.96 -22.93 5.27
N SER A 345 25.08 -21.79 4.59
CA SER A 345 24.49 -20.53 5.06
C SER A 345 24.22 -19.59 3.90
N ASN A 346 23.12 -18.83 3.98
CA ASN A 346 22.74 -17.83 2.97
C ASN A 346 22.78 -18.36 1.52
N GLY A 347 22.26 -19.58 1.28
CA GLY A 347 22.22 -20.17 -0.06
C GLY A 347 23.54 -20.76 -0.55
N GLU A 348 24.60 -20.80 0.27
CA GLU A 348 25.91 -21.33 -0.10
C GLU A 348 26.34 -22.44 0.86
N GLY A 349 26.75 -23.58 0.31
CA GLY A 349 27.24 -24.71 1.07
C GLY A 349 28.60 -25.21 0.64
N THR A 350 29.20 -26.04 1.49
CA THR A 350 30.49 -26.67 1.24
C THR A 350 30.40 -28.15 1.60
N ILE A 351 30.88 -29.04 0.73
CA ILE A 351 30.90 -30.50 0.92
C ILE A 351 32.33 -30.92 1.13
N ASN A 352 32.55 -31.74 2.15
CA ASN A 352 33.82 -32.38 2.42
C ASN A 352 33.83 -33.80 1.86
N VAL A 353 34.90 -34.15 1.14
CA VAL A 353 35.05 -35.48 0.52
C VAL A 353 36.39 -36.10 0.92
N VAL A 354 36.35 -37.33 1.43
CA VAL A 354 37.48 -38.19 1.83
C VAL A 354 37.39 -39.51 1.03
N GLY A 355 38.51 -40.15 0.68
CA GLY A 355 38.46 -41.32 -0.21
C GLY A 355 38.71 -42.64 0.50
N GLU A 356 37.88 -43.66 0.29
CA GLU A 356 37.71 -45.07 0.75
C GLU A 356 38.62 -46.31 0.40
N GLU A 357 39.16 -46.37 -0.80
CA GLU A 357 39.12 -47.56 -1.64
C GLU A 357 39.58 -47.06 -3.01
N ALA A 358 40.78 -47.38 -3.48
CA ALA A 358 41.27 -46.87 -4.77
C ALA A 358 40.27 -47.23 -5.88
N GLY A 359 39.59 -46.23 -6.43
CA GLY A 359 38.49 -46.43 -7.35
C GLY A 359 37.77 -45.13 -7.73
N THR A 360 36.57 -45.24 -8.30
CA THR A 360 35.74 -44.09 -8.69
C THR A 360 34.39 -44.24 -8.00
N ALA A 361 33.98 -43.19 -7.29
CA ALA A 361 32.71 -43.12 -6.59
C ALA A 361 31.87 -41.92 -7.07
N THR A 362 30.58 -41.94 -6.74
CA THR A 362 29.63 -40.84 -6.97
C THR A 362 29.05 -40.44 -5.62
N VAL A 363 29.13 -39.15 -5.32
CA VAL A 363 28.49 -38.50 -4.17
C VAL A 363 27.30 -37.72 -4.70
N THR A 364 26.15 -37.79 -4.05
CA THR A 364 24.91 -37.12 -4.47
C THR A 364 24.46 -36.22 -3.34
N ILE A 365 24.25 -34.94 -3.65
CA ILE A 365 23.71 -33.94 -2.73
C ILE A 365 22.21 -33.92 -2.98
N THR A 366 21.41 -34.09 -1.93
CA THR A 366 19.97 -34.22 -2.05
C THR A 366 19.27 -33.34 -1.02
N SER A 367 18.22 -32.65 -1.43
CA SER A 367 17.31 -31.96 -0.53
C SER A 367 15.90 -32.08 -1.09
N GLY A 368 15.04 -32.80 -0.37
CA GLY A 368 13.77 -33.27 -0.92
C GLY A 368 13.96 -34.08 -2.21
N ASP A 369 13.34 -33.62 -3.30
CA ASP A 369 13.40 -34.26 -4.63
C ASP A 369 14.57 -33.74 -5.52
N VAL A 370 15.34 -32.74 -5.05
CA VAL A 370 16.42 -32.11 -5.81
C VAL A 370 17.73 -32.85 -5.52
N GLU A 371 18.34 -33.42 -6.56
CA GLU A 371 19.60 -34.18 -6.45
C GLU A 371 20.67 -33.62 -7.39
N GLN A 372 21.92 -33.59 -6.95
CA GLN A 372 23.09 -33.22 -7.77
C GLN A 372 24.27 -34.17 -7.51
N GLU A 373 24.85 -34.73 -8.56
CA GLU A 373 25.96 -35.69 -8.46
C GLU A 373 27.34 -35.04 -8.61
N LEU A 374 28.23 -35.32 -7.66
CA LEU A 374 29.67 -35.05 -7.69
C LEU A 374 30.43 -36.35 -7.96
N THR A 375 31.25 -36.37 -9.03
CA THR A 375 32.12 -37.53 -9.31
C THR A 375 33.42 -37.45 -8.51
N VAL A 376 33.76 -38.50 -7.77
CA VAL A 376 34.95 -38.56 -6.92
C VAL A 376 35.90 -39.66 -7.38
N ASN A 377 37.18 -39.32 -7.56
CA ASN A 377 38.23 -40.29 -7.90
C ASN A 377 39.16 -40.53 -6.71
N VAL A 378 39.23 -41.78 -6.24
CA VAL A 378 40.01 -42.19 -5.06
C VAL A 378 41.24 -42.99 -5.42
N VAL A 379 42.34 -42.74 -4.73
CA VAL A 379 43.69 -43.23 -5.09
C VAL A 379 44.48 -43.76 -3.89
N GLU A 380 44.84 -45.07 -3.92
CA GLU A 380 45.54 -45.99 -2.94
C GLU A 380 46.45 -45.43 -1.80
N ALA A 381 46.45 -46.12 -0.64
CA ALA A 381 46.96 -45.82 0.73
C ALA A 381 47.43 -47.07 1.49
N GLY A 382 48.04 -47.05 2.68
CA GLY A 382 48.37 -46.00 3.65
C GLY A 382 48.64 -46.61 5.03
N GLU A 383 48.58 -45.85 6.14
CA GLU A 383 48.52 -46.32 7.55
C GLU A 383 47.23 -45.75 8.22
N THR A 384 46.80 -46.23 9.41
CA THR A 384 45.56 -45.78 10.13
C THR A 384 45.52 -44.27 10.35
N GLU A 385 44.41 -43.64 9.97
CA GLU A 385 44.31 -42.17 9.95
C GLU A 385 42.95 -41.54 10.39
N GLY A 386 41.85 -42.29 10.62
CA GLY A 386 40.53 -41.72 11.04
C GLY A 386 39.61 -42.62 11.92
N TYR A 387 38.35 -42.20 12.18
CA TYR A 387 37.29 -42.92 12.94
C TYR A 387 35.87 -42.72 12.31
N GLU A 388 34.93 -43.66 12.49
CA GLU A 388 33.55 -43.77 11.93
C GLU A 388 32.52 -44.09 13.06
N VAL A 389 31.26 -43.67 12.95
CA VAL A 389 30.22 -43.81 13.99
C VAL A 389 28.94 -44.49 13.47
N GLU A 390 28.31 -45.35 14.29
CA GLU A 390 27.12 -46.16 13.99
C GLU A 390 25.98 -45.91 15.01
N GLY A 391 24.72 -46.20 14.65
CA GLY A 391 23.55 -46.11 15.55
C GLY A 391 22.87 -44.73 15.59
N PHE A 392 23.28 -43.86 14.67
CA PHE A 392 22.67 -42.57 14.38
C PHE A 392 21.42 -42.77 13.51
N GLU A 393 20.30 -42.20 13.93
CA GLU A 393 19.07 -42.15 13.14
C GLU A 393 18.98 -40.76 12.52
N THR A 394 18.66 -40.69 11.23
CA THR A 394 18.56 -39.40 10.51
C THR A 394 17.30 -38.62 10.86
N GLN A 395 16.35 -39.27 11.54
CA GLN A 395 15.09 -38.68 11.99
C GLN A 395 14.62 -39.32 13.30
N LEU A 396 14.27 -38.50 14.28
CA LEU A 396 13.47 -38.92 15.45
C LEU A 396 12.10 -38.26 15.41
N ASP A 397 11.05 -38.99 15.78
CA ASP A 397 9.69 -38.43 15.89
C ASP A 397 9.34 -38.18 17.35
N LYS A 398 8.77 -37.03 17.66
CA LYS A 398 8.25 -36.71 18.99
C LYS A 398 6.94 -37.44 19.28
N TYR A 399 6.15 -37.76 18.25
CA TYR A 399 4.86 -38.41 18.40
C TYR A 399 4.98 -39.94 18.42
N ALA A 400 4.69 -40.52 19.59
CA ALA A 400 4.65 -41.97 19.78
C ALA A 400 3.20 -42.51 19.67
N ASP A 401 2.75 -42.87 18.46
CA ASP A 401 1.47 -43.57 18.30
C ASP A 401 1.58 -45.01 18.81
N SER A 402 0.84 -45.33 19.87
CA SER A 402 0.81 -46.66 20.46
C SER A 402 0.08 -47.74 19.64
N ASP A 403 -0.60 -47.36 18.55
CA ASP A 403 -1.46 -48.23 17.74
C ASP A 403 -0.98 -48.48 16.28
N ASP A 404 0.12 -47.86 15.80
CA ASP A 404 0.66 -48.07 14.45
C ASP A 404 1.84 -49.08 14.39
N ASP A 405 1.94 -49.84 13.29
CA ASP A 405 2.93 -50.92 13.06
C ASP A 405 4.17 -50.42 12.28
N ALA A 406 4.26 -49.11 12.01
CA ALA A 406 5.44 -48.42 11.48
C ALA A 406 6.20 -47.78 12.65
N SER A 407 7.46 -48.15 12.87
CA SER A 407 8.26 -47.59 13.97
C SER A 407 8.59 -46.12 13.70
N THR A 408 7.94 -45.21 14.41
CA THR A 408 8.48 -43.87 14.66
C THR A 408 9.40 -43.98 15.87
N ASP A 409 10.71 -43.89 15.65
CA ASP A 409 11.69 -44.01 16.73
C ASP A 409 11.83 -42.65 17.42
N THR A 410 11.50 -42.58 18.71
CA THR A 410 11.58 -41.33 19.49
C THR A 410 12.96 -41.11 20.12
N THR A 411 13.89 -42.06 19.98
CA THR A 411 15.23 -42.03 20.58
C THR A 411 16.29 -42.73 19.72
N MET A 412 17.56 -42.33 19.78
CA MET A 412 18.70 -43.04 19.15
C MET A 412 19.91 -43.26 20.08
N ASP A 413 20.78 -44.22 19.75
CA ASP A 413 21.95 -44.65 20.54
C ASP A 413 23.23 -44.76 19.68
N VAL A 414 24.23 -43.89 19.92
CA VAL A 414 25.42 -43.72 19.05
C VAL A 414 26.69 -44.48 19.55
N ALA A 415 27.50 -45.06 18.64
CA ALA A 415 28.74 -45.84 18.89
C ALA A 415 29.89 -45.58 17.88
N VAL A 416 31.19 -45.68 18.24
CA VAL A 416 32.36 -45.19 17.42
C VAL A 416 33.44 -46.25 17.14
N TYR A 417 34.08 -46.28 15.96
CA TYR A 417 35.12 -47.23 15.49
C TYR A 417 36.28 -46.55 14.69
N PRO A 418 37.53 -47.07 14.58
CA PRO A 418 38.64 -46.48 13.78
C PRO A 418 38.80 -47.01 12.34
N VAL A 419 39.24 -46.17 11.38
CA VAL A 419 39.32 -46.42 9.91
C VAL A 419 40.65 -45.91 9.27
N ASP A 420 41.09 -46.39 8.09
CA ASP A 420 42.24 -45.80 7.34
C ASP A 420 41.73 -44.59 6.56
N ALA A 421 42.45 -44.06 5.57
CA ALA A 421 42.04 -42.79 4.98
C ALA A 421 41.44 -42.78 3.58
N ASN A 422 40.91 -43.86 3.04
CA ASN A 422 40.52 -45.15 3.50
C ASN A 422 39.07 -45.22 3.83
N GLY A 423 38.72 -44.63 4.96
CA GLY A 423 37.55 -44.96 5.76
C GLY A 423 37.16 -46.46 5.93
N VAL A 424 37.95 -47.41 5.41
CA VAL A 424 37.85 -48.83 5.66
C VAL A 424 38.27 -49.08 7.11
N LYS A 425 37.37 -49.64 7.93
CA LYS A 425 37.61 -49.96 9.35
C LYS A 425 38.96 -50.62 9.58
N THR A 426 39.84 -49.93 10.30
CA THR A 426 41.18 -50.38 10.66
C THR A 426 41.27 -50.99 12.07
N GLY A 427 40.22 -50.93 12.90
CA GLY A 427 40.17 -51.49 14.28
C GLY A 427 38.78 -51.58 14.97
N ASP A 428 38.73 -51.85 16.30
CA ASP A 428 37.52 -52.12 17.13
C ASP A 428 36.86 -50.86 17.78
N GLU A 429 35.62 -50.97 18.28
CA GLU A 429 34.79 -49.91 18.92
C GLU A 429 35.45 -49.18 20.11
N ILE A 430 35.31 -47.86 20.17
CA ILE A 430 35.96 -46.97 21.13
C ILE A 430 35.00 -46.57 22.25
N THR A 431 35.00 -47.34 23.34
CA THR A 431 34.07 -47.19 24.49
C THR A 431 34.34 -45.99 25.42
N ASN A 432 35.31 -45.15 25.10
CA ASN A 432 35.70 -43.99 25.91
C ASN A 432 35.57 -42.67 25.13
N ALA A 433 34.81 -42.68 24.05
CA ALA A 433 34.38 -41.50 23.33
C ALA A 433 33.27 -40.77 24.11
N THR A 434 33.14 -39.47 23.87
CA THR A 434 32.08 -38.62 24.40
C THR A 434 31.43 -37.88 23.26
N TYR A 435 30.17 -37.50 23.37
CA TYR A 435 29.46 -36.75 22.36
C TYR A 435 28.84 -35.49 22.96
N THR A 436 28.76 -34.48 22.12
CA THR A 436 28.12 -33.21 22.38
C THR A 436 27.06 -33.03 21.32
N VAL A 437 25.80 -32.91 21.69
CA VAL A 437 24.77 -32.41 20.76
C VAL A 437 24.88 -30.90 20.78
N THR A 438 25.10 -30.31 19.62
CA THR A 438 25.17 -28.87 19.42
C THR A 438 24.04 -28.42 18.51
N LYS A 439 23.49 -27.24 18.78
CA LYS A 439 22.58 -26.55 17.87
C LYS A 439 23.38 -26.04 16.66
N GLU A 440 22.67 -25.64 15.61
CA GLU A 440 23.27 -25.07 14.38
C GLU A 440 24.26 -23.91 14.64
N ASP A 441 24.12 -23.16 15.75
CA ASP A 441 25.04 -22.08 16.15
C ASP A 441 26.34 -22.57 16.85
N GLY A 442 26.52 -23.89 16.98
CA GLY A 442 27.64 -24.54 17.63
C GLY A 442 27.59 -24.50 19.17
N THR A 443 26.49 -24.03 19.77
CA THR A 443 26.29 -24.13 21.22
C THR A 443 25.80 -25.51 21.61
N ALA A 444 26.39 -26.09 22.67
CA ALA A 444 25.97 -27.39 23.15
C ALA A 444 24.57 -27.33 23.78
N VAL A 445 23.72 -28.27 23.38
CA VAL A 445 22.40 -28.49 23.97
C VAL A 445 22.56 -28.91 25.43
N ASP A 446 21.80 -28.27 26.31
CA ASP A 446 21.89 -28.49 27.75
C ASP A 446 21.52 -29.95 28.08
N GLY A 447 22.42 -30.66 28.77
CA GLY A 447 22.26 -32.10 29.04
C GLY A 447 23.04 -33.00 28.08
N TYR A 448 23.48 -32.47 26.93
CA TYR A 448 24.22 -33.19 25.89
C TYR A 448 25.58 -32.54 25.57
N ASN A 449 26.38 -32.16 26.56
CA ASN A 449 27.74 -31.62 26.34
C ASN A 449 28.80 -32.53 26.97
N ASP A 450 29.67 -33.13 26.14
CA ASP A 450 30.73 -34.06 26.54
C ASP A 450 30.18 -35.29 27.33
N VAL A 451 29.07 -35.86 26.83
CA VAL A 451 28.36 -37.01 27.40
C VAL A 451 28.94 -38.33 26.88
N SER A 452 29.06 -39.37 27.69
CA SER A 452 29.63 -40.64 27.19
C SER A 452 28.72 -41.32 26.16
N VAL A 453 29.31 -41.84 25.08
CA VAL A 453 28.63 -42.70 24.10
C VAL A 453 28.02 -43.92 24.82
N GLY A 454 26.74 -44.22 24.54
CA GLY A 454 25.89 -45.17 25.28
C GLY A 454 24.82 -44.56 26.19
N THR A 455 24.61 -43.24 26.12
CA THR A 455 23.43 -42.54 26.65
C THR A 455 22.57 -42.12 25.46
N ALA A 456 21.30 -42.52 25.44
CA ALA A 456 20.38 -42.24 24.34
C ALA A 456 20.10 -40.75 24.19
N ILE A 457 19.85 -40.34 22.95
CA ILE A 457 19.39 -39.00 22.57
C ILE A 457 17.90 -39.11 22.33
N ASP A 458 17.11 -38.26 22.98
CA ASP A 458 15.63 -38.30 23.00
C ASP A 458 15.05 -37.10 22.25
N ALA A 459 14.08 -37.34 21.37
CA ALA A 459 13.41 -36.31 20.58
C ALA A 459 12.70 -35.27 21.46
N ASP A 460 12.20 -35.66 22.64
CA ASP A 460 11.52 -34.76 23.58
C ASP A 460 12.44 -33.66 24.15
N ASP A 461 13.75 -33.91 24.20
CA ASP A 461 14.74 -32.92 24.68
C ASP A 461 15.15 -31.91 23.59
N LEU A 462 14.56 -32.02 22.40
CA LEU A 462 14.97 -31.35 21.17
C LEU A 462 13.75 -30.65 20.52
N GLU A 463 13.97 -29.62 19.72
CA GLU A 463 12.94 -28.82 19.04
C GLU A 463 12.51 -29.55 17.75
N ALA A 464 11.21 -29.55 17.42
CA ALA A 464 10.68 -30.19 16.21
C ALA A 464 11.06 -29.39 14.95
N ASP A 465 11.10 -30.05 13.80
CA ASP A 465 11.46 -29.50 12.48
C ASP A 465 12.83 -28.79 12.50
N LYS A 466 13.76 -29.33 13.31
CA LYS A 466 15.12 -28.83 13.48
C LYS A 466 16.14 -29.96 13.49
N ASP A 467 17.35 -29.58 13.13
CA ASP A 467 18.48 -30.48 13.16
C ASP A 467 19.47 -30.14 14.26
N TYR A 468 20.09 -31.20 14.75
CA TYR A 468 21.02 -31.18 15.85
C TYR A 468 22.29 -31.91 15.46
N THR A 469 23.43 -31.28 15.69
CA THR A 469 24.73 -31.85 15.35
C THR A 469 25.28 -32.63 16.54
N VAL A 470 25.45 -33.94 16.41
CA VAL A 470 26.14 -34.80 17.39
C VAL A 470 27.63 -34.84 17.08
N SER A 471 28.45 -34.06 17.80
CA SER A 471 29.91 -34.09 17.73
C SER A 471 30.49 -35.07 18.76
N VAL A 472 31.05 -36.17 18.31
CA VAL A 472 31.67 -37.21 19.12
C VAL A 472 33.19 -37.01 19.14
N GLU A 473 33.78 -36.87 20.34
CA GLU A 473 35.21 -36.83 20.59
C GLU A 473 35.75 -38.18 21.07
N VAL A 474 36.94 -38.54 20.60
CA VAL A 474 37.75 -39.61 21.19
C VAL A 474 38.99 -38.98 21.83
N GLY A 475 38.88 -38.68 23.13
CA GLY A 475 39.97 -38.16 23.95
C GLY A 475 40.07 -36.64 23.97
N SER A 476 40.61 -36.01 22.92
CA SER A 476 40.63 -34.54 22.77
C SER A 476 40.64 -34.13 21.30
N PHE A 477 40.06 -35.01 20.48
CA PHE A 477 40.02 -34.96 19.03
C PHE A 477 38.58 -35.30 18.67
N ASP A 478 37.92 -34.38 17.98
CA ASP A 478 36.60 -34.57 17.38
C ASP A 478 36.74 -35.60 16.24
N VAL A 479 35.86 -36.60 16.23
CA VAL A 479 35.96 -37.78 15.34
C VAL A 479 34.70 -38.09 14.54
N PHE A 480 33.56 -37.53 14.90
CA PHE A 480 32.31 -37.61 14.15
C PHE A 480 31.49 -36.40 14.52
N GLU A 481 30.81 -35.82 13.56
CA GLU A 481 29.97 -34.64 13.76
C GLU A 481 28.92 -34.71 12.67
N ASP A 482 27.68 -35.05 13.01
CA ASP A 482 26.60 -35.31 12.04
C ASP A 482 25.23 -34.86 12.57
N THR A 483 24.31 -34.54 11.67
CA THR A 483 23.03 -33.87 11.96
C THR A 483 21.81 -34.79 11.76
N PHE A 484 20.88 -34.79 12.70
CA PHE A 484 19.63 -35.54 12.62
C PHE A 484 18.45 -34.61 12.80
N SER A 485 17.36 -34.90 12.08
CA SER A 485 16.12 -34.14 12.13
C SER A 485 15.17 -34.65 13.21
N VAL A 486 14.41 -33.76 13.80
CA VAL A 486 13.30 -34.13 14.70
C VAL A 486 11.99 -33.77 14.01
N VAL A 487 11.05 -34.70 13.90
CA VAL A 487 9.69 -34.47 13.34
C VAL A 487 8.62 -34.66 14.41
N ASP A 488 7.43 -34.15 14.14
CA ASP A 488 6.26 -34.33 15.01
C ASP A 488 5.02 -34.67 14.17
N THR A 489 4.57 -35.92 14.25
CA THR A 489 3.42 -36.42 13.46
C THR A 489 2.06 -36.30 14.18
N GLU A 490 1.99 -35.58 15.30
CA GLU A 490 0.73 -35.35 16.02
C GLU A 490 -0.33 -34.62 15.15
N PRO A 491 -1.61 -35.07 15.14
CA PRO A 491 -2.67 -34.36 14.42
C PRO A 491 -2.87 -32.94 14.94
N LYS A 492 -2.72 -31.94 14.07
CA LYS A 492 -2.89 -30.52 14.40
C LYS A 492 -4.34 -30.04 14.21
N PRO A 493 -4.79 -29.01 14.95
CA PRO A 493 -6.07 -28.35 14.69
C PRO A 493 -6.11 -27.69 13.31
N SER A 494 -7.32 -27.44 12.82
CA SER A 494 -7.61 -26.74 11.56
C SER A 494 -8.81 -25.82 11.73
N VAL A 495 -8.95 -24.80 10.87
CA VAL A 495 -10.04 -23.83 10.95
C VAL A 495 -10.78 -23.69 9.63
N GLU A 496 -12.06 -23.31 9.68
CA GLU A 496 -12.87 -22.93 8.53
C GLU A 496 -13.47 -21.54 8.77
N ILE A 497 -13.37 -20.66 7.76
CA ILE A 497 -14.04 -19.36 7.78
C ILE A 497 -15.50 -19.53 7.36
N THR A 498 -16.42 -19.08 8.21
CA THR A 498 -17.87 -19.26 8.02
C THR A 498 -18.53 -18.13 7.23
N ASN A 499 -17.89 -16.95 7.17
CA ASN A 499 -18.41 -15.77 6.50
C ASN A 499 -17.30 -15.00 5.77
N SER A 500 -17.60 -14.43 4.60
CA SER A 500 -16.63 -13.71 3.77
C SER A 500 -16.71 -12.20 3.94
N THR A 501 -17.50 -11.70 4.89
CA THR A 501 -17.70 -10.26 5.12
C THR A 501 -17.99 -9.99 6.58
N ILE A 502 -17.32 -8.99 7.13
CA ILE A 502 -17.54 -8.43 8.47
C ILE A 502 -17.90 -6.95 8.37
N SER A 503 -18.61 -6.45 9.36
CA SER A 503 -19.01 -5.05 9.51
C SER A 503 -19.11 -4.69 10.98
N ASP A 504 -18.79 -3.45 11.35
CA ASP A 504 -18.98 -2.93 12.71
C ASP A 504 -20.48 -2.68 12.97
N GLU A 505 -21.25 -3.75 13.19
CA GLU A 505 -22.72 -3.68 13.31
C GLU A 505 -23.17 -2.80 14.47
N ASN A 506 -22.37 -2.76 15.55
CA ASN A 506 -22.68 -2.02 16.77
C ASN A 506 -22.13 -0.58 16.76
N GLY A 507 -21.32 -0.23 15.76
CA GLY A 507 -20.66 1.06 15.64
C GLY A 507 -19.68 1.36 16.77
N ASN A 508 -19.11 0.34 17.43
CA ASN A 508 -18.19 0.54 18.56
C ASN A 508 -16.75 0.85 18.09
N GLY A 509 -16.46 0.67 16.80
CA GLY A 509 -15.17 0.90 16.16
C GLY A 509 -14.20 -0.27 16.28
N TYR A 510 -14.60 -1.37 16.90
CA TYR A 510 -13.81 -2.57 17.14
C TYR A 510 -14.33 -3.72 16.29
N LEU A 511 -13.43 -4.55 15.79
CA LEU A 511 -13.74 -5.68 14.90
C LEU A 511 -13.37 -7.03 15.51
N ASP A 512 -12.89 -7.04 16.76
CA ASP A 512 -12.41 -8.24 17.45
C ASP A 512 -13.50 -9.32 17.54
N ASP A 513 -14.68 -8.95 18.02
CA ASP A 513 -15.83 -9.85 18.17
C ASP A 513 -16.26 -10.42 16.82
N GLU A 514 -16.38 -9.58 15.79
CA GLU A 514 -16.79 -9.99 14.45
C GLU A 514 -15.75 -10.90 13.76
N LEU A 515 -14.46 -10.68 14.03
CA LEU A 515 -13.37 -11.51 13.52
C LEU A 515 -13.27 -12.85 14.25
N GLU A 516 -13.46 -12.88 15.57
CA GLU A 516 -13.47 -14.11 16.38
C GLU A 516 -14.62 -15.04 15.92
N GLU A 517 -15.80 -14.49 15.66
CA GLU A 517 -16.97 -15.23 15.18
C GLU A 517 -16.82 -15.82 13.76
N LEU A 518 -15.77 -15.46 13.00
CA LEU A 518 -15.55 -16.00 11.66
C LEU A 518 -15.19 -17.48 11.67
N PHE A 519 -14.54 -17.97 12.73
CA PHE A 519 -13.86 -19.26 12.70
C PHE A 519 -14.69 -20.39 13.31
N THR A 520 -14.61 -21.56 12.68
CA THR A 520 -14.99 -22.84 13.30
C THR A 520 -13.76 -23.74 13.35
N THR A 521 -13.42 -24.25 14.54
CA THR A 521 -12.24 -25.08 14.77
C THR A 521 -12.57 -26.57 14.60
N TYR A 522 -11.57 -27.35 14.15
CA TYR A 522 -11.66 -28.78 13.95
C TYR A 522 -10.40 -29.48 14.41
N TYR A 523 -10.53 -30.55 15.20
CA TYR A 523 -9.44 -31.44 15.57
C TYR A 523 -9.65 -32.85 14.99
N ALA A 524 -8.63 -33.41 14.36
CA ALA A 524 -8.70 -34.71 13.66
C ALA A 524 -9.90 -34.84 12.70
N GLY A 525 -10.32 -33.72 12.07
CA GLY A 525 -11.45 -33.65 11.14
C GLY A 525 -12.84 -33.74 11.79
N GLN A 526 -12.97 -33.50 13.10
CA GLN A 526 -14.24 -33.30 13.80
C GLN A 526 -14.30 -31.87 14.33
N GLU A 527 -15.48 -31.26 14.26
CA GLU A 527 -15.72 -29.92 14.83
C GLU A 527 -15.40 -29.95 16.32
N ASP A 528 -14.61 -28.98 16.74
CA ASP A 528 -14.16 -28.80 18.11
C ASP A 528 -14.71 -27.49 18.70
N SER A 529 -14.61 -27.33 20.01
CA SER A 529 -14.94 -26.09 20.72
C SER A 529 -13.67 -25.35 21.19
N ALA A 530 -12.56 -25.54 20.49
CA ALA A 530 -11.32 -24.81 20.72
C ALA A 530 -11.51 -23.34 20.32
N ASP A 531 -10.95 -22.43 21.10
CA ASP A 531 -11.08 -20.99 20.91
C ASP A 531 -9.94 -20.45 20.02
N VAL A 532 -10.20 -19.39 19.26
CA VAL A 532 -9.17 -18.71 18.47
C VAL A 532 -8.64 -17.52 19.27
N GLU A 533 -7.40 -17.60 19.75
CA GLU A 533 -6.83 -16.57 20.63
C GLU A 533 -6.14 -15.44 19.86
N ALA A 534 -5.65 -15.73 18.65
CA ALA A 534 -4.86 -14.80 17.86
C ALA A 534 -5.14 -14.91 16.37
N ILE A 535 -4.90 -13.82 15.66
CA ILE A 535 -5.09 -13.69 14.22
C ILE A 535 -3.99 -12.83 13.62
N SER A 536 -3.56 -13.19 12.41
CA SER A 536 -2.69 -12.38 11.56
C SER A 536 -3.35 -12.15 10.20
N PHE A 537 -3.45 -10.88 9.78
CA PHE A 537 -4.00 -10.50 8.48
C PHE A 537 -3.35 -9.24 7.92
N GLN A 538 -3.39 -9.11 6.59
CA GLN A 538 -2.99 -7.90 5.87
C GLN A 538 -4.17 -7.29 5.12
N SER A 539 -4.20 -5.97 5.02
CA SER A 539 -5.29 -5.17 4.46
C SER A 539 -4.93 -4.55 3.12
N ASP A 540 -5.87 -4.56 2.17
CA ASP A 540 -5.74 -3.78 0.94
C ASP A 540 -5.99 -2.27 1.15
N ASN A 541 -6.39 -1.85 2.35
CA ASN A 541 -6.73 -0.47 2.63
C ASN A 541 -6.52 -0.13 4.11
N THR A 542 -5.27 0.20 4.44
CA THR A 542 -4.82 0.59 5.79
C THR A 542 -5.42 1.90 6.33
N ASP A 543 -6.12 2.69 5.50
CA ASP A 543 -6.93 3.82 5.97
C ASP A 543 -8.26 3.38 6.60
N VAL A 544 -8.77 2.18 6.28
CA VAL A 544 -10.01 1.62 6.83
C VAL A 544 -9.69 0.68 7.99
N VAL A 545 -8.78 -0.27 7.80
CA VAL A 545 -8.32 -1.22 8.84
C VAL A 545 -6.84 -1.51 8.61
N ASP A 546 -6.04 -1.39 9.67
CA ASP A 546 -4.60 -1.69 9.64
C ASP A 546 -4.33 -3.17 9.47
N ASP A 547 -3.12 -3.50 9.01
CA ASP A 547 -2.57 -4.85 9.17
C ASP A 547 -2.49 -5.20 10.66
N TYR A 548 -2.71 -6.47 10.99
CA TYR A 548 -2.76 -6.94 12.37
C TYR A 548 -2.04 -8.28 12.52
N ASP A 549 -1.29 -8.41 13.61
CA ASP A 549 -0.65 -9.66 14.03
C ASP A 549 -0.62 -9.67 15.57
N GLY A 550 -1.52 -10.43 16.19
CA GLY A 550 -1.67 -10.43 17.64
C GLY A 550 -2.85 -11.21 18.18
N THR A 551 -2.98 -11.21 19.51
CA THR A 551 -4.08 -11.86 20.23
C THR A 551 -5.29 -10.94 20.34
N PHE A 552 -6.52 -11.46 20.32
CA PHE A 552 -7.74 -10.65 20.54
C PHE A 552 -7.74 -9.95 21.91
N ASP A 553 -7.14 -10.57 22.94
CA ASP A 553 -6.97 -9.97 24.28
C ASP A 553 -5.85 -8.90 24.35
N GLY A 554 -5.01 -8.79 23.32
CA GLY A 554 -3.72 -8.09 23.34
C GLY A 554 -3.72 -6.68 22.73
N GLY A 555 -4.72 -6.37 21.91
CA GLY A 555 -4.93 -5.07 21.30
C GLY A 555 -6.21 -5.05 20.47
N ASP A 556 -6.97 -3.97 20.61
CA ASP A 556 -8.23 -3.84 19.88
C ASP A 556 -7.97 -3.69 18.37
N ILE A 557 -8.68 -4.45 17.53
CA ILE A 557 -8.66 -4.32 16.07
C ILE A 557 -9.65 -3.21 15.68
N VAL A 558 -9.12 -2.03 15.33
CA VAL A 558 -9.93 -0.80 15.21
C VAL A 558 -10.21 -0.41 13.76
N ALA A 559 -11.47 -0.12 13.47
CA ALA A 559 -11.89 0.59 12.27
C ALA A 559 -11.46 2.06 12.32
N LYS A 560 -10.64 2.49 11.36
CA LYS A 560 -10.09 3.86 11.30
C LYS A 560 -10.99 4.86 10.62
N SER A 561 -11.65 4.43 9.55
CA SER A 561 -12.52 5.29 8.74
C SER A 561 -13.64 4.50 8.10
N GLN A 562 -14.72 5.18 7.74
CA GLN A 562 -15.76 4.62 6.89
C GLN A 562 -15.17 4.21 5.53
N GLY A 563 -15.61 3.07 5.01
CA GLY A 563 -15.19 2.56 3.71
C GLY A 563 -15.17 1.04 3.63
N GLU A 564 -14.55 0.54 2.57
CA GLU A 564 -14.39 -0.90 2.33
C GLU A 564 -12.91 -1.25 2.24
N ALA A 565 -12.54 -2.34 2.89
CA ALA A 565 -11.25 -3.02 2.75
C ALA A 565 -11.47 -4.50 2.43
N SER A 566 -10.47 -5.14 1.84
CA SER A 566 -10.35 -6.59 1.83
C SER A 566 -9.12 -6.96 2.62
N ILE A 567 -9.26 -7.90 3.55
CA ILE A 567 -8.16 -8.47 4.31
C ILE A 567 -7.89 -9.88 3.82
N VAL A 568 -6.64 -10.30 3.84
CA VAL A 568 -6.24 -11.70 3.74
C VAL A 568 -5.81 -12.18 5.12
N ILE A 569 -6.54 -13.14 5.66
CA ILE A 569 -6.20 -13.78 6.93
C ILE A 569 -5.13 -14.79 6.64
N GLN A 570 -3.90 -14.51 7.11
CA GLN A 570 -2.73 -15.33 6.83
C GLN A 570 -2.70 -16.56 7.76
N SER A 571 -2.90 -16.33 9.06
CA SER A 571 -2.92 -17.40 10.06
C SER A 571 -3.78 -17.05 11.27
N VAL A 572 -4.12 -18.06 12.06
CA VAL A 572 -4.78 -17.96 13.36
C VAL A 572 -4.12 -18.87 14.39
N THR A 573 -4.22 -18.54 15.66
CA THR A 573 -3.75 -19.40 16.76
C THR A 573 -4.95 -19.98 17.50
N VAL A 574 -5.00 -21.31 17.58
CA VAL A 574 -6.08 -22.07 18.24
C VAL A 574 -5.59 -22.58 19.59
N ASP A 575 -6.31 -22.29 20.66
CA ASP A 575 -6.12 -22.89 21.99
C ASP A 575 -7.08 -24.07 22.18
N ASP A 576 -6.52 -25.27 22.36
CA ASP A 576 -7.25 -26.53 22.52
C ASP A 576 -7.56 -26.85 24.00
N ASP A 577 -7.45 -25.89 24.93
CA ASP A 577 -7.89 -26.10 26.31
C ASP A 577 -9.43 -26.09 26.43
N ALA A 578 -10.05 -27.16 25.96
CA ALA A 578 -11.46 -27.47 26.20
C ALA A 578 -11.78 -27.81 27.68
N THR A 579 -10.95 -27.42 28.66
CA THR A 579 -11.29 -27.56 30.08
C THR A 579 -11.86 -26.27 30.67
N SER A 580 -13.19 -26.24 30.76
CA SER A 580 -13.95 -25.24 31.51
C SER A 580 -13.32 -24.93 32.88
N ASP A 581 -12.61 -23.80 33.01
CA ASP A 581 -12.37 -22.93 34.17
C ASP A 581 -12.16 -23.57 35.58
N ASN A 582 -11.84 -24.87 35.71
CA ASN A 582 -11.77 -25.53 37.03
C ASN A 582 -11.10 -26.92 37.13
N ASP A 583 -10.42 -27.46 36.11
CA ASP A 583 -9.66 -28.71 36.31
C ASP A 583 -8.16 -28.44 36.45
N THR A 584 -7.69 -28.44 37.70
CA THR A 584 -6.28 -28.22 38.08
C THR A 584 -5.35 -29.39 37.72
N THR A 585 -5.71 -30.20 36.74
CA THR A 585 -4.86 -31.25 36.18
C THR A 585 -4.72 -31.00 34.69
N ALA A 586 -3.97 -29.94 34.37
CA ALA A 586 -3.47 -29.62 33.05
C ALA A 586 -2.70 -30.84 32.48
N ASP A 587 -3.26 -31.45 31.45
CA ASP A 587 -2.46 -31.91 30.35
C ASP A 587 -2.39 -30.68 29.44
N ASP A 588 -1.26 -29.93 29.51
CA ASP A 588 -1.02 -28.70 28.75
C ASP A 588 -1.06 -29.05 27.24
N PHE A 589 -2.12 -28.68 26.53
CA PHE A 589 -2.06 -28.56 25.06
C PHE A 589 -1.50 -27.16 24.75
N GLU A 590 -0.47 -27.09 23.92
CA GLU A 590 0.14 -25.82 23.51
C GLU A 590 -0.70 -25.19 22.38
N ALA A 591 -0.95 -23.88 22.47
CA ALA A 591 -1.64 -23.13 21.43
C ALA A 591 -0.96 -23.34 20.06
N THR A 592 -1.74 -23.69 19.04
CA THR A 592 -1.22 -24.08 17.73
C THR A 592 -1.61 -23.05 16.66
N GLN A 593 -0.62 -22.58 15.89
CA GLN A 593 -0.85 -21.72 14.73
C GLN A 593 -1.31 -22.54 13.52
N VAL A 594 -2.31 -22.03 12.81
CA VAL A 594 -2.92 -22.62 11.61
C VAL A 594 -2.89 -21.59 10.48
N ASP A 595 -2.26 -21.95 9.36
CA ASP A 595 -2.27 -21.11 8.15
C ASP A 595 -3.64 -21.20 7.44
N VAL A 596 -4.15 -20.05 7.00
CA VAL A 596 -5.50 -19.91 6.44
C VAL A 596 -5.44 -19.39 4.99
N ASN A 597 -4.78 -18.25 4.76
CA ASN A 597 -4.67 -17.55 3.48
C ASN A 597 -6.01 -17.36 2.74
N GLU A 598 -7.02 -16.85 3.44
CA GLU A 598 -8.38 -16.64 2.89
C GLU A 598 -8.79 -15.16 2.95
N LEU A 599 -9.62 -14.75 1.98
CA LEU A 599 -10.08 -13.36 1.83
C LEU A 599 -11.36 -13.09 2.61
N VAL A 600 -11.37 -11.98 3.34
CA VAL A 600 -12.55 -11.44 4.03
C VAL A 600 -12.72 -9.97 3.64
N ASN A 601 -13.95 -9.55 3.38
CA ASN A 601 -14.25 -8.13 3.16
C ASN A 601 -14.63 -7.45 4.47
N VAL A 602 -14.10 -6.26 4.70
CA VAL A 602 -14.45 -5.41 5.84
C VAL A 602 -15.23 -4.22 5.32
N VAL A 603 -16.42 -3.98 5.89
CA VAL A 603 -17.31 -2.88 5.51
C VAL A 603 -17.63 -2.03 6.73
N ILE A 604 -17.21 -0.77 6.69
CA ILE A 604 -17.52 0.25 7.71
C ILE A 604 -18.44 1.28 7.03
N ASP A 605 -19.75 1.12 7.17
CA ASP A 605 -20.74 1.94 6.46
C ASP A 605 -21.28 3.13 7.28
N GLY A 606 -20.88 3.22 8.54
CA GLY A 606 -21.27 4.28 9.47
C GLY A 606 -22.67 4.12 10.07
N GLU A 607 -23.33 2.98 9.85
CA GLU A 607 -24.58 2.63 10.50
C GLU A 607 -24.34 1.74 11.73
N ALA A 608 -24.80 2.17 12.90
CA ALA A 608 -24.75 1.40 14.14
C ALA A 608 -26.15 0.93 14.53
N THR A 609 -26.32 -0.35 14.82
CA THR A 609 -27.55 -0.91 15.39
C THR A 609 -27.32 -1.18 16.87
N VAL A 610 -28.09 -0.50 17.74
CA VAL A 610 -27.85 -0.54 19.19
C VAL A 610 -29.08 -0.99 19.97
N SER A 611 -28.84 -1.86 20.92
CA SER A 611 -29.81 -2.59 21.72
C SER A 611 -29.68 -2.27 23.21
N ASP A 612 -28.55 -1.70 23.65
CA ASP A 612 -28.32 -1.31 25.03
C ASP A 612 -27.57 0.03 25.24
N ASN A 613 -27.39 0.39 26.52
CA ASN A 613 -26.75 1.65 26.92
C ASN A 613 -25.25 1.70 26.61
N SER A 614 -24.55 0.56 26.68
CA SER A 614 -23.13 0.47 26.39
C SER A 614 -22.88 0.69 24.90
N GLU A 615 -23.61 -0.03 24.05
CA GLU A 615 -23.56 0.09 22.59
C GLU A 615 -23.89 1.52 22.14
N LEU A 616 -24.99 2.11 22.62
CA LEU A 616 -25.35 3.50 22.28
C LEU A 616 -24.27 4.51 22.73
N THR A 617 -23.62 4.28 23.87
CA THR A 617 -22.55 5.17 24.32
C THR A 617 -21.31 5.06 23.43
N ALA A 618 -20.96 3.85 22.99
CA ALA A 618 -19.84 3.60 22.09
C ALA A 618 -20.12 4.22 20.71
N ALA A 619 -21.28 3.95 20.12
CA ALA A 619 -21.69 4.48 18.82
C ALA A 619 -21.69 6.01 18.77
N LEU A 620 -22.20 6.69 19.81
CA LEU A 620 -22.21 8.16 19.88
C LEU A 620 -20.84 8.80 20.11
N ALA A 621 -19.83 8.00 20.46
CA ALA A 621 -18.44 8.43 20.64
C ALA A 621 -17.53 8.04 19.47
N ASN A 622 -18.00 7.18 18.56
CA ASN A 622 -17.26 6.73 17.38
C ASN A 622 -17.41 7.75 16.24
N ASP A 623 -16.28 8.26 15.76
CA ASP A 623 -16.24 9.25 14.67
C ASP A 623 -16.64 8.66 13.31
N ASN A 624 -16.65 7.33 13.19
CA ASN A 624 -17.06 6.62 11.97
C ASN A 624 -18.57 6.38 11.91
N VAL A 625 -19.32 6.66 12.97
CA VAL A 625 -20.78 6.45 12.99
C VAL A 625 -21.50 7.76 12.65
N ASP A 626 -22.28 7.75 11.58
CA ASP A 626 -23.16 8.85 11.20
C ASP A 626 -24.64 8.53 11.45
N THR A 627 -24.99 7.26 11.63
CA THR A 627 -26.37 6.81 11.80
C THR A 627 -26.45 5.79 12.92
N VAL A 628 -27.37 6.00 13.87
CA VAL A 628 -27.64 5.09 14.99
C VAL A 628 -29.10 4.64 14.92
N ASN A 629 -29.32 3.33 14.83
CA ASN A 629 -30.62 2.69 14.82
C ASN A 629 -30.88 2.02 16.17
N LEU A 630 -31.90 2.48 16.90
CA LEU A 630 -32.28 1.87 18.17
C LEU A 630 -33.18 0.64 17.91
N GLU A 631 -32.85 -0.49 18.53
CA GLU A 631 -33.70 -1.70 18.49
C GLU A 631 -34.55 -1.90 19.74
N ASN A 632 -34.13 -1.31 20.86
CA ASN A 632 -34.75 -1.49 22.16
C ASN A 632 -34.89 -0.17 22.92
N ASP A 633 -35.70 -0.20 23.97
CA ASP A 633 -35.76 0.88 24.95
C ASP A 633 -34.46 0.93 25.76
N ILE A 634 -33.82 2.09 25.83
CA ILE A 634 -32.53 2.30 26.50
C ILE A 634 -32.71 3.32 27.63
N THR A 635 -32.05 3.08 28.78
CA THR A 635 -32.07 3.99 29.93
C THR A 635 -30.66 4.47 30.25
N GLY A 636 -30.45 5.78 30.23
CA GLY A 636 -29.16 6.41 30.48
C GLY A 636 -29.17 7.91 30.13
N ASP A 637 -28.13 8.62 30.56
CA ASP A 637 -27.87 9.98 30.10
C ASP A 637 -26.81 9.91 28.99
N PHE A 638 -27.11 10.48 27.83
CA PHE A 638 -26.29 10.34 26.62
C PHE A 638 -25.78 11.70 26.14
N THR A 639 -24.61 11.69 25.50
CA THR A 639 -24.04 12.88 24.86
C THR A 639 -23.68 12.54 23.43
N VAL A 640 -24.22 13.31 22.49
CA VAL A 640 -23.79 13.29 21.09
C VAL A 640 -22.61 14.24 20.97
N SER A 641 -21.44 13.71 20.64
CA SER A 641 -20.20 14.50 20.57
C SER A 641 -19.72 14.75 19.14
N ASN A 642 -20.32 14.06 18.17
CA ASN A 642 -19.90 14.06 16.77
C ASN A 642 -20.90 14.80 15.88
N ASP A 643 -20.39 15.43 14.83
CA ASP A 643 -21.19 16.10 13.81
C ASP A 643 -21.88 15.09 12.90
N GLY A 644 -22.99 15.48 12.27
CA GLY A 644 -23.65 14.70 11.23
C GLY A 644 -24.45 13.49 11.71
N VAL A 645 -24.52 13.25 13.02
CA VAL A 645 -25.17 12.05 13.58
C VAL A 645 -26.69 12.08 13.42
N THR A 646 -27.24 10.98 12.92
CA THR A 646 -28.67 10.70 12.81
C THR A 646 -29.07 9.57 13.76
N ILE A 647 -29.97 9.84 14.71
CA ILE A 647 -30.51 8.83 15.63
C ILE A 647 -31.94 8.47 15.20
N ASN A 648 -32.11 7.24 14.74
CA ASN A 648 -33.40 6.65 14.38
C ASN A 648 -33.93 5.80 15.53
N GLY A 649 -35.05 6.21 16.11
CA GLY A 649 -35.65 5.50 17.23
C GLY A 649 -36.33 4.19 16.88
N ASN A 650 -36.85 4.05 15.67
CA ASN A 650 -37.73 2.93 15.32
C ASN A 650 -38.87 2.71 16.35
N ASP A 651 -39.44 3.80 16.87
CA ASP A 651 -40.43 3.85 17.95
C ASP A 651 -39.91 3.45 19.36
N SER A 652 -38.59 3.28 19.53
CA SER A 652 -37.95 2.99 20.83
C SER A 652 -37.96 4.19 21.79
N VAL A 653 -37.83 3.90 23.08
CA VAL A 653 -37.79 4.90 24.16
C VAL A 653 -36.36 5.08 24.70
N LEU A 654 -35.82 6.30 24.62
CA LEU A 654 -34.65 6.73 25.38
C LEU A 654 -35.09 7.39 26.68
N THR A 655 -34.79 6.74 27.80
CA THR A 655 -35.13 7.22 29.15
C THR A 655 -33.91 7.89 29.80
N GLY A 656 -33.96 9.21 30.00
CA GLY A 656 -32.90 10.02 30.58
C GLY A 656 -32.76 11.38 29.88
N VAL A 657 -31.57 11.97 29.97
CA VAL A 657 -31.24 13.25 29.32
C VAL A 657 -30.34 13.02 28.10
N LEU A 658 -30.73 13.56 26.95
CA LEU A 658 -29.87 13.63 25.77
C LEU A 658 -29.22 15.02 25.67
N THR A 659 -27.89 15.05 25.66
CA THR A 659 -27.09 16.26 25.50
C THR A 659 -26.50 16.29 24.10
N LEU A 660 -26.68 17.41 23.38
CA LEU A 660 -26.09 17.60 22.05
C LEU A 660 -24.90 18.55 22.18
N GLY A 661 -23.68 18.05 21.95
CA GLY A 661 -22.42 18.79 22.01
C GLY A 661 -22.01 19.20 23.43
N THR A 662 -20.98 20.05 23.53
CA THR A 662 -20.45 20.45 24.85
C THR A 662 -21.37 21.42 25.61
N THR A 663 -21.42 21.27 26.93
CA THR A 663 -22.06 22.21 27.86
C THR A 663 -21.05 23.18 28.52
N ASN A 664 -19.75 23.07 28.19
CA ASN A 664 -18.70 23.87 28.81
C ASN A 664 -18.61 25.27 28.17
N SER A 665 -19.05 26.29 28.91
CA SER A 665 -19.04 27.71 28.50
C SER A 665 -17.68 28.31 28.12
N GLY A 666 -16.56 27.60 28.37
CA GLY A 666 -15.22 28.02 27.95
C GLY A 666 -14.80 27.52 26.57
N ASN A 667 -15.58 26.64 25.93
CA ASN A 667 -15.24 26.01 24.65
C ASN A 667 -16.40 26.12 23.66
N THR A 668 -16.57 27.30 23.07
CA THR A 668 -17.61 27.57 22.06
C THR A 668 -17.34 26.92 20.70
N GLU A 669 -16.15 26.33 20.52
CA GLU A 669 -15.73 25.64 19.28
C GLU A 669 -16.04 24.12 19.31
N ALA A 670 -16.67 23.60 20.38
CA ALA A 670 -17.00 22.18 20.54
C ALA A 670 -18.52 21.91 20.61
N GLY A 671 -19.30 22.73 19.91
CA GLY A 671 -20.69 22.38 19.55
C GLY A 671 -20.70 21.33 18.45
N VAL A 672 -21.81 20.60 18.32
CA VAL A 672 -22.02 19.68 17.19
C VAL A 672 -22.98 20.28 16.16
N GLU A 673 -22.82 19.93 14.89
CA GLU A 673 -23.69 20.36 13.80
C GLU A 673 -24.34 19.19 13.04
N ASN A 674 -25.48 19.46 12.39
CA ASN A 674 -26.18 18.53 11.49
C ASN A 674 -26.72 17.27 12.19
N ILE A 675 -27.29 17.42 13.38
CA ILE A 675 -27.83 16.30 14.15
C ILE A 675 -29.29 16.06 13.79
N ASN A 676 -29.67 14.81 13.49
CA ASN A 676 -31.06 14.45 13.20
C ASN A 676 -31.58 13.42 14.20
N LEU A 677 -32.80 13.63 14.69
CA LEU A 677 -33.49 12.74 15.62
C LEU A 677 -34.83 12.35 15.03
N ASN A 678 -35.00 11.07 14.71
CA ASN A 678 -36.14 10.59 13.94
C ASN A 678 -36.92 9.51 14.70
N ASN A 679 -38.25 9.65 14.80
CA ASN A 679 -39.17 8.60 15.24
C ASN A 679 -38.76 7.88 16.57
N LEU A 680 -38.37 8.64 17.60
CA LEU A 680 -38.08 8.12 18.94
C LEU A 680 -38.92 8.77 20.03
N THR A 681 -39.02 8.12 21.18
CA THR A 681 -39.55 8.74 22.39
C THR A 681 -38.39 9.11 23.31
N LEU A 682 -38.30 10.39 23.69
CA LEU A 682 -37.45 10.88 24.76
C LEU A 682 -38.27 10.97 26.04
N ASP A 683 -37.93 10.16 27.05
CA ASP A 683 -38.59 10.12 28.35
C ASP A 683 -37.65 10.68 29.43
N GLY A 684 -38.00 11.83 30.01
CA GLY A 684 -37.14 12.48 31.01
C GLY A 684 -37.07 11.72 32.34
N ASN A 685 -37.92 10.71 32.54
CA ASN A 685 -38.06 9.97 33.80
C ASN A 685 -38.31 10.90 35.00
N SER A 686 -39.05 12.01 34.80
CA SER A 686 -39.37 12.88 35.91
C SER A 686 -40.42 12.21 36.80
N ASP A 687 -39.98 11.69 37.95
CA ASP A 687 -40.85 11.34 39.10
C ASP A 687 -41.48 12.61 39.74
N GLY A 688 -41.78 13.65 38.95
CA GLY A 688 -42.22 14.97 39.41
C GLY A 688 -41.09 15.90 39.86
N SER A 689 -39.85 15.65 39.41
CA SER A 689 -38.70 16.56 39.63
C SER A 689 -38.81 17.81 38.75
N SER A 690 -38.66 18.99 39.36
CA SER A 690 -38.83 20.30 38.72
C SER A 690 -37.52 20.85 38.14
N ASP A 691 -36.77 20.06 37.37
CA ASP A 691 -35.70 20.57 36.49
C ASP A 691 -35.27 19.56 35.39
N VAL A 692 -36.07 18.54 35.12
CA VAL A 692 -35.71 17.49 34.15
C VAL A 692 -35.95 18.02 32.74
N THR A 693 -34.98 17.87 31.85
CA THR A 693 -35.10 18.28 30.43
C THR A 693 -34.84 17.05 29.56
N ASN A 694 -35.67 16.80 28.53
CA ASN A 694 -35.41 15.70 27.61
C ASN A 694 -34.15 15.96 26.78
N VAL A 695 -34.03 17.17 26.21
CA VAL A 695 -32.88 17.55 25.37
C VAL A 695 -32.23 18.84 25.84
N VAL A 696 -30.92 18.75 26.10
CA VAL A 696 -30.06 19.90 26.34
C VAL A 696 -29.28 20.19 25.07
N ILE A 697 -29.54 21.35 24.46
CA ILE A 697 -28.77 21.83 23.33
C ILE A 697 -27.57 22.61 23.85
N GLY A 698 -26.36 22.10 23.60
CA GLY A 698 -25.09 22.74 23.91
C GLY A 698 -24.81 23.96 23.03
N TYR A 699 -23.54 24.17 22.65
CA TYR A 699 -23.14 25.17 21.65
C TYR A 699 -23.37 24.69 20.20
N SER A 700 -24.35 23.81 20.00
CA SER A 700 -24.62 23.07 18.77
C SER A 700 -25.56 23.82 17.83
N ASP A 701 -25.55 23.47 16.54
CA ASP A 701 -26.43 24.09 15.52
C ASP A 701 -26.95 23.07 14.49
N LYS A 702 -27.90 23.47 13.63
CA LYS A 702 -28.49 22.60 12.58
C LYS A 702 -29.02 21.27 13.14
N VAL A 703 -29.86 21.35 14.17
CA VAL A 703 -30.45 20.18 14.82
C VAL A 703 -31.90 20.00 14.38
N THR A 704 -32.22 18.79 13.92
CA THR A 704 -33.57 18.40 13.47
C THR A 704 -34.18 17.38 14.42
N PHE A 705 -35.41 17.64 14.83
CA PHE A 705 -36.29 16.69 15.50
C PHE A 705 -37.49 16.40 14.58
N ASP A 706 -37.62 15.18 14.07
CA ASP A 706 -38.72 14.74 13.21
C ASP A 706 -39.43 13.52 13.80
N GLY A 707 -40.72 13.66 14.10
CA GLY A 707 -41.50 12.54 14.66
C GLY A 707 -41.09 12.15 16.09
N VAL A 708 -40.45 13.05 16.84
CA VAL A 708 -39.98 12.78 18.21
C VAL A 708 -41.10 12.99 19.23
N THR A 709 -41.23 12.08 20.19
CA THR A 709 -42.14 12.25 21.34
C THR A 709 -41.35 12.63 22.58
N PHE A 710 -41.57 13.83 23.10
CA PHE A 710 -40.96 14.33 24.35
C PHE A 710 -41.96 14.14 25.50
N GLN A 711 -41.63 13.32 26.49
CA GLN A 711 -42.53 13.07 27.61
C GLN A 711 -41.84 13.08 28.97
N ASN A 712 -42.64 13.23 30.02
CA ASN A 712 -42.21 13.12 31.42
C ASN A 712 -40.99 13.99 31.77
N ALA A 713 -40.92 15.22 31.26
CA ALA A 713 -39.91 16.21 31.61
C ALA A 713 -40.54 17.56 31.99
N GLU A 714 -39.76 18.43 32.66
CA GLU A 714 -40.14 19.84 32.80
C GLU A 714 -40.08 20.53 31.45
N TYR A 715 -39.01 20.33 30.68
CA TYR A 715 -38.83 20.92 29.34
C TYR A 715 -38.61 19.81 28.31
N GLY A 716 -39.37 19.83 27.21
CA GLY A 716 -39.07 18.98 26.05
C GLY A 716 -37.77 19.44 25.39
N ILE A 717 -37.77 20.68 24.89
CA ILE A 717 -36.57 21.34 24.35
C ILE A 717 -36.31 22.64 25.11
N LYS A 718 -35.05 22.85 25.51
CA LYS A 718 -34.58 24.07 26.16
C LYS A 718 -33.61 24.81 25.25
N GLY A 719 -34.07 25.91 24.66
CA GLY A 719 -33.36 26.62 23.59
C GLY A 719 -32.11 27.40 24.03
N GLN A 720 -32.03 27.77 25.31
CA GLN A 720 -30.96 28.56 25.89
C GLN A 720 -30.64 28.03 27.30
N GLN A 721 -29.81 26.99 27.38
CA GLN A 721 -29.19 26.59 28.65
C GLN A 721 -27.68 26.83 28.64
N TYR A 722 -27.00 26.43 27.56
CA TYR A 722 -25.55 26.56 27.41
C TYR A 722 -25.15 27.33 26.15
N GLY A 723 -25.80 27.07 25.01
CA GLY A 723 -25.65 27.83 23.77
C GLY A 723 -26.92 28.56 23.32
N THR A 724 -26.86 29.16 22.13
CA THR A 724 -27.99 29.78 21.42
C THR A 724 -27.95 29.27 19.97
N PRO A 725 -28.52 28.09 19.67
CA PRO A 725 -28.53 27.52 18.33
C PRO A 725 -29.22 28.48 17.36
N SER A 726 -28.79 28.53 16.10
CA SER A 726 -29.31 29.46 15.11
C SER A 726 -30.20 28.81 14.04
N GLU A 727 -30.14 27.48 13.93
CA GLU A 727 -30.85 26.65 12.96
C GLU A 727 -31.41 25.38 13.64
N LEU A 728 -32.56 25.51 14.32
CA LEU A 728 -33.32 24.35 14.81
C LEU A 728 -34.53 24.03 13.94
N THR A 729 -34.74 22.75 13.64
CA THR A 729 -35.95 22.23 12.99
C THR A 729 -36.70 21.33 13.96
N VAL A 730 -37.98 21.62 14.20
CA VAL A 730 -38.85 20.76 15.03
C VAL A 730 -40.13 20.48 14.26
N VAL A 731 -40.28 19.25 13.77
CA VAL A 731 -41.40 18.86 12.92
C VAL A 731 -42.03 17.55 13.35
N ASN A 732 -43.34 17.40 13.09
CA ASN A 732 -44.12 16.19 13.33
C ASN A 732 -44.01 15.61 14.76
N SER A 733 -43.57 16.41 15.73
CA SER A 733 -43.20 15.95 17.07
C SER A 733 -44.35 16.14 18.07
N THR A 734 -44.33 15.36 19.15
CA THR A 734 -45.32 15.44 20.24
C THR A 734 -44.66 15.83 21.55
N PHE A 735 -45.23 16.79 22.27
CA PHE A 735 -44.74 17.27 23.56
C PHE A 735 -45.77 17.00 24.67
N ASP A 736 -45.48 16.04 25.54
CA ASP A 736 -46.28 15.60 26.69
C ASP A 736 -45.52 15.76 28.02
N GLY A 737 -45.15 17.00 28.33
CA GLY A 737 -44.40 17.40 29.53
C GLY A 737 -44.97 18.65 30.21
N SER A 738 -44.19 19.30 31.06
CA SER A 738 -44.65 20.57 31.66
C SER A 738 -44.57 21.72 30.65
N TYR A 739 -43.44 21.85 29.96
CA TYR A 739 -43.18 22.84 28.91
C TYR A 739 -42.74 22.10 27.64
N GLY A 740 -43.24 22.52 26.48
CA GLY A 740 -42.83 21.95 25.20
C GLY A 740 -41.47 22.48 24.79
N ILE A 741 -41.45 23.70 24.23
CA ILE A 741 -40.23 24.42 23.85
C ILE A 741 -40.15 25.69 24.70
N ALA A 742 -39.09 25.88 25.48
CA ALA A 742 -38.96 27.06 26.33
C ALA A 742 -37.52 27.57 26.44
N GLN A 743 -37.36 28.73 27.07
CA GLN A 743 -36.08 29.44 27.20
C GLN A 743 -35.42 29.63 25.84
N THR A 744 -36.10 30.27 24.90
CA THR A 744 -35.67 30.40 23.49
C THR A 744 -34.95 31.71 23.19
N GLU A 745 -34.41 32.40 24.20
CA GLU A 745 -33.73 33.68 24.03
C GLU A 745 -32.52 33.58 23.09
N GLY A 746 -32.60 34.26 21.96
CA GLY A 746 -31.56 34.27 20.92
C GLY A 746 -31.49 33.00 20.08
N THR A 747 -32.41 32.04 20.27
CA THR A 747 -32.50 30.82 19.48
C THR A 747 -33.09 31.10 18.10
N GLY A 748 -32.48 30.57 17.04
CA GLY A 748 -33.04 30.55 15.70
C GLY A 748 -33.64 29.19 15.36
N PHE A 749 -34.81 29.22 14.74
CA PHE A 749 -35.48 28.05 14.18
C PHE A 749 -35.59 28.24 12.67
N THR A 750 -35.35 27.18 11.93
CA THR A 750 -35.75 27.12 10.52
C THR A 750 -37.25 26.85 10.45
N GLN A 751 -37.73 25.85 11.20
CA GLN A 751 -39.15 25.42 11.18
C GLN A 751 -39.64 24.92 12.54
N ILE A 752 -40.92 25.21 12.84
CA ILE A 752 -41.68 24.60 13.94
C ILE A 752 -43.07 24.26 13.43
N GLU A 753 -43.24 23.05 12.85
CA GLU A 753 -44.46 22.69 12.11
C GLU A 753 -44.99 21.29 12.41
N ASN A 754 -46.30 21.11 12.28
CA ASN A 754 -47.02 19.84 12.48
C ASN A 754 -46.79 19.20 13.86
N ASN A 755 -46.40 19.98 14.86
CA ASN A 755 -46.20 19.48 16.22
C ASN A 755 -47.50 19.49 17.02
N THR A 756 -47.60 18.59 18.00
CA THR A 756 -48.71 18.53 18.96
C THR A 756 -48.22 18.79 20.38
N PHE A 757 -48.79 19.78 21.06
CA PHE A 757 -48.46 20.15 22.43
C PHE A 757 -49.59 19.77 23.40
N THR A 758 -49.38 18.75 24.22
CA THR A 758 -50.27 18.32 25.33
C THR A 758 -49.71 18.73 26.70
N THR A 759 -48.98 19.84 26.73
CA THR A 759 -48.17 20.25 27.87
C THR A 759 -49.00 20.78 29.05
N SER A 760 -48.52 20.56 30.28
CA SER A 760 -49.24 20.96 31.49
C SER A 760 -49.06 22.43 31.91
N SER A 761 -48.08 23.15 31.35
CA SER A 761 -47.71 24.54 31.72
C SER A 761 -47.62 25.50 30.53
N ALA A 762 -46.88 25.17 29.47
CA ALA A 762 -46.87 25.94 28.22
C ALA A 762 -46.44 25.09 27.02
N GLY A 763 -47.06 25.33 25.86
CA GLY A 763 -46.60 24.74 24.60
C GLY A 763 -45.24 25.31 24.18
N ILE A 764 -45.21 26.61 23.87
CA ILE A 764 -44.00 27.32 23.43
C ILE A 764 -43.84 28.65 24.18
N ASP A 765 -42.68 28.88 24.80
CA ASP A 765 -42.31 30.20 25.38
C ASP A 765 -41.24 30.87 24.48
N LEU A 766 -41.60 32.02 23.89
CA LEU A 766 -40.80 32.83 22.97
C LEU A 766 -39.95 33.86 23.73
N GLY A 767 -38.64 33.63 23.79
CA GLY A 767 -37.66 34.49 24.44
C GLY A 767 -37.24 35.69 23.58
N THR A 768 -36.65 36.71 24.22
CA THR A 768 -36.12 37.88 23.47
C THR A 768 -35.06 37.44 22.45
N GLY A 769 -35.21 37.88 21.20
CA GLY A 769 -34.26 37.58 20.13
C GLY A 769 -34.48 36.24 19.42
N VAL A 770 -35.54 35.50 19.78
CA VAL A 770 -35.95 34.30 19.03
C VAL A 770 -36.34 34.66 17.59
N SER A 771 -36.05 33.78 16.64
CA SER A 771 -36.47 33.92 15.24
C SER A 771 -36.92 32.59 14.66
N ILE A 772 -37.86 32.63 13.73
CA ILE A 772 -38.28 31.49 12.90
C ILE A 772 -38.20 31.94 11.45
N GLU A 773 -37.40 31.27 10.61
CA GLU A 773 -37.13 31.69 9.24
C GLU A 773 -38.41 31.79 8.40
N ASP A 774 -39.30 30.80 8.51
CA ASP A 774 -40.55 30.73 7.75
C ASP A 774 -41.70 31.61 8.31
N ALA A 775 -41.45 32.40 9.36
CA ALA A 775 -42.43 33.32 9.93
C ALA A 775 -42.40 34.71 9.27
N ASP A 776 -43.16 34.89 8.17
CA ASP A 776 -43.18 36.11 7.36
C ASP A 776 -43.65 37.40 8.09
N ASP A 777 -44.72 37.30 8.90
CA ASP A 777 -45.41 38.49 9.47
C ASP A 777 -45.51 38.48 11.01
N SER A 778 -45.73 37.31 11.62
CA SER A 778 -45.97 37.14 13.06
C SER A 778 -45.60 35.73 13.48
N ILE A 779 -44.60 35.61 14.36
CA ILE A 779 -44.18 34.30 14.92
C ILE A 779 -45.35 33.62 15.62
N VAL A 780 -46.16 34.37 16.37
CA VAL A 780 -47.31 33.79 17.09
C VAL A 780 -48.35 33.23 16.13
N ASP A 781 -48.72 33.97 15.08
CA ASP A 781 -49.70 33.49 14.10
C ASP A 781 -49.16 32.26 13.36
N TYR A 782 -47.88 32.28 12.97
CA TYR A 782 -47.20 31.14 12.37
C TYR A 782 -47.29 29.89 13.26
N LEU A 783 -47.05 30.01 14.56
CA LEU A 783 -47.10 28.87 15.48
C LEU A 783 -48.50 28.24 15.56
N PHE A 784 -49.57 29.06 15.60
CA PHE A 784 -50.95 28.56 15.65
C PHE A 784 -51.45 28.01 14.31
N ASP A 785 -50.97 28.55 13.19
CA ASP A 785 -51.34 28.06 11.85
C ASP A 785 -50.69 26.70 11.55
N ASN A 786 -49.51 26.43 12.12
CA ASN A 786 -48.71 25.24 11.80
C ASN A 786 -48.66 24.17 12.90
N ASN A 787 -49.15 24.42 14.12
CA ASN A 787 -49.09 23.45 15.23
C ASN A 787 -50.43 23.27 15.94
N THR A 788 -50.57 22.16 16.65
CA THR A 788 -51.77 21.84 17.46
C THR A 788 -51.47 22.02 18.95
N PHE A 789 -52.22 22.89 19.63
CA PHE A 789 -52.13 23.11 21.06
C PHE A 789 -53.34 22.53 21.81
N ASN A 790 -53.10 21.78 22.87
CA ASN A 790 -54.11 21.23 23.76
C ASN A 790 -53.55 21.22 25.20
N THR A 791 -53.37 22.41 25.78
CA THR A 791 -52.62 22.58 27.04
C THR A 791 -53.53 22.58 28.27
N ASP A 792 -53.08 21.97 29.38
CA ASP A 792 -53.87 21.94 30.62
C ASP A 792 -53.89 23.29 31.36
N SER A 793 -52.83 24.08 31.21
CA SER A 793 -52.67 25.39 31.87
C SER A 793 -53.47 26.51 31.21
N SER A 794 -54.12 26.22 30.07
CA SER A 794 -54.67 27.18 29.11
C SER A 794 -53.65 28.13 28.48
N ARG A 795 -52.33 27.94 28.66
CA ARG A 795 -51.29 28.77 28.02
C ARG A 795 -50.62 27.98 26.91
N ALA A 796 -50.96 28.25 25.66
CA ALA A 796 -50.33 27.65 24.49
C ALA A 796 -48.99 28.32 24.16
N VAL A 797 -48.99 29.66 24.06
CA VAL A 797 -47.80 30.45 23.72
C VAL A 797 -47.56 31.57 24.73
N GLY A 798 -46.35 31.69 25.25
CA GLY A 798 -45.88 32.85 26.02
C GLY A 798 -44.94 33.72 25.19
N ASP A 799 -45.37 34.94 24.85
CA ASP A 799 -44.57 35.88 24.07
C ASP A 799 -43.85 36.91 24.97
N TYR A 800 -42.57 36.63 25.22
CA TYR A 800 -41.66 37.50 25.98
C TYR A 800 -40.82 38.41 25.06
N THR A 801 -41.05 38.39 23.74
CA THR A 801 -40.39 39.29 22.78
C THR A 801 -40.95 40.72 22.87
N VAL A 802 -42.17 40.86 23.40
CA VAL A 802 -42.91 42.12 23.56
C VAL A 802 -42.96 42.59 25.02
N SER A 803 -43.13 43.90 25.21
CA SER A 803 -43.29 44.51 26.54
C SER A 803 -44.58 45.34 26.64
N PRO A 804 -45.51 45.00 27.55
CA PRO A 804 -45.42 43.89 28.50
C PRO A 804 -45.61 42.52 27.83
N THR A 805 -45.16 41.44 28.49
CA THR A 805 -45.29 40.05 28.02
C THR A 805 -46.74 39.70 27.72
N VAL A 806 -46.98 39.01 26.61
CA VAL A 806 -48.32 38.57 26.21
C VAL A 806 -48.40 37.04 26.30
N THR A 807 -49.55 36.51 26.74
CA THR A 807 -49.79 35.06 26.78
C THR A 807 -51.06 34.73 26.01
N TYR A 808 -51.05 33.60 25.30
CA TYR A 808 -52.13 33.16 24.42
C TYR A 808 -52.68 31.80 24.88
N ASP A 809 -53.99 31.60 24.76
CA ASP A 809 -54.63 30.29 24.95
C ASP A 809 -54.55 29.39 23.72
N ASP A 810 -55.03 28.15 23.83
CA ASP A 810 -55.01 27.14 22.77
C ASP A 810 -55.74 27.58 21.48
N ASP A 811 -56.65 28.55 21.58
CA ASP A 811 -57.40 29.13 20.46
C ASP A 811 -56.74 30.43 19.93
N GLY A 812 -55.54 30.80 20.43
CA GLY A 812 -54.81 32.01 20.05
C GLY A 812 -55.34 33.31 20.67
N ASN A 813 -56.21 33.24 21.69
CA ASN A 813 -56.73 34.44 22.36
C ASN A 813 -55.79 34.89 23.48
N ILE A 814 -55.65 36.21 23.64
CA ILE A 814 -54.84 36.80 24.70
C ILE A 814 -55.45 36.51 26.09
N LEU A 815 -54.70 35.80 26.93
CA LEU A 815 -55.01 35.54 28.34
C LEU A 815 -54.61 36.67 29.28
N GLY A 816 -53.53 37.38 28.95
CA GLY A 816 -52.99 38.48 29.74
C GLY A 816 -51.89 39.25 29.01
N SER A 817 -51.79 40.56 29.32
CA SER A 817 -50.75 41.50 28.90
C SER A 817 -50.23 42.28 30.09
#